data_AF-A0A2E3WUR7-F1
#
_entry.id   AF-A0A2E3WUR7-F1
#
_cell.length_a   1.000
_cell.length_b   1.000
_cell.length_c   1.000
_cell.angle_alpha   90.00
_cell.angle_beta   90.00
_cell.angle_gamma   90.00
#
_symmetry.space_group_name_H-M   'P 1'
#
loop_
_entity.id
_entity.type
_entity.pdbx_description
1 polymer ?
#
loop_
_entity_poly.entity_id
_entity_poly.type
_entity_poly.pdbx_seq_one_letter_code
_entity_poly.pdbx_strand_id
1 'polypeptide(L)'
;MVVRKLILATLACFSYIFLLGCFEETPLTGELAANDPKYYFDVVVEKDDSQAEETATFPIIFKFKFSKPINLSSLGVEDIKQSGTATGVVWSISSASTKYVVIVRAMSAATPGTIIPSLDLKDVVGSDGSWNRPSQPMISPVTFDPAPDAIDDSITVEKNIASTFAVLDNDTDNNTLNISAKTDGANGVVVINGDSTITYTPVADFIGLDSFTYTISDGLSQDTATVNVMVADAYTWVGAGSNTNWSNSQNWCGSISSGECQYDIGPPGTGNTAKFTEICPSCDVAIDSSVDIKGVRISSAYNGTITQASGIPVTVGTNHFYMESGRFVGSDAKIDINGYFEISGDAIFDSTSGTLEAGLDKGGTCSVCASQEGFVVKDSAVFNHNNGVVEYRAMARTANSSKTVSMLVHSDNPLTLNELIVDLGEYTATYNNSGVRTTPSSAVITVLSDMTIEEGVMWEGIYHVHGDLHIGYTNSNVKANGGNTQIHMVSSSPREIHFGDGAKAPEIVINTTSTVSPAAGVTNMHATALIVKNGTFNMPTGNFQLGVSNCNLTSTHNVDCSSNSGLHYEAGTINHNNGRVTIKGYKYFAGNASYPGDAATSTLRAELPLSLYNLGISVAENVPSRELSYVSVEGAGQILVENDLSLSRGTFHNGNIQFMGNLDIQCASADSCSHYGSTYLEWVGTTNKTYAFESGGGAPRLIINPSGSFSVSPAALTTDLSIGGLTILAGSFTAPTGLLNLNYLCGNGSQDLGMYGCNRSDGFVVASGATFIHNNGTTKFRSHYRSGTQGFYVDVDSSVDFYNLNIDVSDVYTTGTADYMTIAAGDTLNVENQLTLYDGIVNGGQINAQKNLDVRCTGGAGSTDCFYGGTTSIYLNGTGTQNVTQTVSSSIPGSVLYIDKSAGTVEAQSNITLQTGTQDLTFLQNGTLNLNAYSLSVSGSINQTPGSIINP
;
A
#
# COMPACT_ATOMS: atom_id res chain seq x y z
N MET A 1 -38.71 29.21 52.03
CA MET A 1 -38.61 30.22 50.96
C MET A 1 -37.13 30.52 50.77
N VAL A 2 -36.64 30.30 49.55
CA VAL A 2 -35.25 30.05 49.15
C VAL A 2 -34.47 31.35 48.93
N VAL A 3 -33.18 31.38 49.33
CA VAL A 3 -32.15 32.26 48.75
C VAL A 3 -30.86 31.44 48.55
N ARG A 4 -30.35 31.48 47.31
CA ARG A 4 -29.08 30.91 46.82
C ARG A 4 -27.90 31.86 47.13
N LYS A 5 -26.77 31.29 47.56
CA LYS A 5 -25.39 31.49 47.06
C LYS A 5 -24.39 31.09 48.15
N LEU A 6 -23.49 30.15 47.86
CA LEU A 6 -22.13 30.22 48.37
C LEU A 6 -21.16 29.49 47.43
N ILE A 7 -20.13 30.23 47.02
CA ILE A 7 -18.92 29.80 46.33
C ILE A 7 -17.79 29.93 47.36
N LEU A 8 -16.93 28.90 47.51
CA LEU A 8 -15.47 28.98 47.41
C LEU A 8 -14.85 27.62 47.81
N ALA A 9 -14.06 27.06 46.88
CA ALA A 9 -13.18 25.92 47.08
C ALA A 9 -11.73 26.40 47.27
N THR A 10 -10.93 25.67 48.07
CA THR A 10 -9.49 25.89 48.26
C THR A 10 -8.67 24.70 47.72
N LEU A 11 -7.72 25.04 46.82
CA LEU A 11 -6.46 24.41 46.38
C LEU A 11 -6.03 23.00 46.87
N ALA A 12 -5.62 22.11 45.94
CA ALA A 12 -4.21 21.84 45.55
C ALA A 12 -3.98 20.41 45.01
N CYS A 13 -3.45 20.26 43.77
CA CYS A 13 -2.26 19.45 43.45
C CYS A 13 -1.93 19.50 41.94
N PHE A 14 -0.69 19.89 41.62
CA PHE A 14 -0.05 19.79 40.29
C PHE A 14 0.77 18.49 40.21
N SER A 15 0.76 17.79 39.06
CA SER A 15 1.93 17.20 38.34
C SER A 15 1.53 16.14 37.28
N TYR A 16 1.64 16.51 36.00
CA TYR A 16 2.11 15.73 34.81
C TYR A 16 1.61 14.27 34.53
N ILE A 17 0.85 14.11 33.42
CA ILE A 17 1.04 13.20 32.25
C ILE A 17 -0.30 12.65 31.66
N PHE A 18 -0.47 12.94 30.36
CA PHE A 18 -1.36 12.43 29.28
C PHE A 18 -2.88 12.67 29.27
N LEU A 19 -3.31 13.12 28.07
CA LEU A 19 -4.65 13.43 27.56
C LEU A 19 -5.73 12.47 28.07
N LEU A 20 -6.79 13.06 28.63
CA LEU A 20 -8.20 12.64 28.52
C LEU A 20 -9.02 13.73 29.23
N GLY A 21 -9.92 14.38 28.50
CA GLY A 21 -10.77 15.44 29.02
C GLY A 21 -11.55 15.00 30.26
N CYS A 22 -11.57 15.83 31.29
CA CYS A 22 -12.40 15.62 32.47
C CYS A 22 -13.87 15.71 32.10
N PHE A 23 -14.56 14.57 32.00
CA PHE A 23 -16.02 14.55 32.18
C PHE A 23 -16.30 14.82 33.67
N GLU A 24 -16.88 15.98 34.00
CA GLU A 24 -17.49 16.14 35.32
C GLU A 24 -18.70 15.21 35.42
N GLU A 25 -18.63 14.21 36.30
CA GLU A 25 -19.78 13.41 36.73
C GLU A 25 -20.79 14.31 37.47
N THR A 26 -21.64 15.03 36.74
CA THR A 26 -22.78 15.73 37.32
C THR A 26 -24.04 14.88 37.16
N PRO A 27 -24.60 14.31 38.25
CA PRO A 27 -25.83 13.54 38.16
C PRO A 27 -27.00 14.46 37.78
N LEU A 28 -27.57 14.24 36.60
CA LEU A 28 -28.80 14.89 36.16
C LEU A 28 -29.99 14.17 36.81
N THR A 29 -30.73 14.88 37.67
CA THR A 29 -31.93 14.36 38.36
C THR A 29 -33.19 14.77 37.60
N GLY A 30 -33.97 13.80 37.14
CA GLY A 30 -35.29 14.02 36.55
C GLY A 30 -36.42 13.64 37.52
N GLU A 31 -37.41 14.52 37.73
CA GLU A 31 -38.64 14.19 38.44
C GLU A 31 -39.72 13.67 37.47
N LEU A 32 -40.20 12.44 37.71
CA LEU A 32 -41.33 11.87 36.98
C LEU A 32 -42.66 12.46 37.49
N ALA A 33 -43.13 13.52 36.83
CA ALA A 33 -44.46 14.14 36.90
C ALA A 33 -45.03 14.54 38.28
N ALA A 34 -45.49 15.78 38.34
CA ALA A 34 -46.04 16.46 39.51
C ALA A 34 -47.03 15.60 40.33
N ASN A 35 -46.65 15.34 41.59
CA ASN A 35 -47.49 15.01 42.77
C ASN A 35 -47.35 13.61 43.43
N ASP A 36 -46.32 12.79 43.19
CA ASP A 36 -45.98 11.68 44.12
C ASP A 36 -44.45 11.43 44.22
N PRO A 37 -43.78 11.70 45.37
CA PRO A 37 -42.31 11.78 45.50
C PRO A 37 -41.58 10.42 45.54
N LYS A 38 -42.08 9.37 44.86
CA LYS A 38 -41.67 7.98 45.16
C LYS A 38 -40.73 7.29 44.17
N TYR A 39 -40.40 7.90 43.03
CA TYR A 39 -39.46 7.35 42.04
C TYR A 39 -38.65 8.47 41.35
N TYR A 40 -37.35 8.53 41.60
CA TYR A 40 -36.36 9.33 40.86
C TYR A 40 -35.33 8.43 40.15
N PHE A 41 -34.68 8.94 39.11
CA PHE A 41 -33.53 8.31 38.47
C PHE A 41 -32.43 9.33 38.15
N ASP A 42 -31.18 8.87 38.19
CA ASP A 42 -30.00 9.62 37.76
C ASP A 42 -29.54 9.10 36.40
N VAL A 43 -29.12 10.00 35.51
CA VAL A 43 -28.47 9.63 34.24
C VAL A 43 -27.00 10.00 34.31
N VAL A 44 -26.12 9.02 34.02
CA VAL A 44 -24.69 9.24 33.83
C VAL A 44 -24.36 8.94 32.37
N VAL A 45 -23.62 9.84 31.73
CA VAL A 45 -23.17 9.70 30.33
C VAL A 45 -21.67 9.52 30.33
N GLU A 46 -21.19 8.48 29.65
CA GLU A 46 -19.78 8.12 29.59
C GLU A 46 -19.38 7.73 28.16
N LYS A 47 -18.11 7.96 27.80
CA LYS A 47 -17.49 7.40 26.59
C LYS A 47 -17.27 5.89 26.78
N ASP A 48 -17.54 5.08 25.74
CA ASP A 48 -17.21 3.64 25.78
C ASP A 48 -15.75 3.42 25.33
N ASP A 49 -14.81 3.40 26.29
CA ASP A 49 -13.38 3.20 26.02
C ASP A 49 -13.01 1.73 25.70
N SER A 50 -13.99 0.84 25.55
CA SER A 50 -13.74 -0.59 25.27
C SER A 50 -13.58 -0.94 23.79
N GLN A 51 -13.63 0.04 22.88
CA GLN A 51 -13.43 -0.14 21.44
C GLN A 51 -12.27 0.75 20.95
N ALA A 52 -11.37 0.20 20.13
CA ALA A 52 -10.23 0.94 19.58
C ALA A 52 -10.67 2.03 18.58
N GLU A 53 -10.05 3.20 18.65
CA GLU A 53 -10.31 4.37 17.78
C GLU A 53 -9.78 4.16 16.35
N GLU A 54 -10.38 3.25 15.58
CA GLU A 54 -9.95 2.99 14.19
C GLU A 54 -10.93 3.42 13.09
N THR A 55 -12.09 3.99 13.41
CA THR A 55 -12.93 4.68 12.41
C THR A 55 -13.74 5.79 13.08
N ALA A 56 -14.17 6.80 12.31
CA ALA A 56 -14.86 8.02 12.73
C ALA A 56 -16.24 7.80 13.42
N THR A 57 -16.28 7.04 14.51
CA THR A 57 -17.48 6.73 15.29
C THR A 57 -17.16 6.70 16.79
N PHE A 58 -17.90 7.48 17.59
CA PHE A 58 -17.76 7.53 19.05
C PHE A 58 -18.90 6.76 19.75
N PRO A 59 -18.63 5.62 20.41
CA PRO A 59 -19.62 4.91 21.19
C PRO A 59 -19.91 5.62 22.52
N ILE A 60 -21.19 5.91 22.79
CA ILE A 60 -21.65 6.61 24.00
C ILE A 60 -22.48 5.66 24.87
N ILE A 61 -22.22 5.65 26.18
CA ILE A 61 -22.97 4.90 27.18
C ILE A 61 -23.85 5.85 28.01
N PHE A 62 -25.13 5.52 28.13
CA PHE A 62 -26.07 6.15 29.05
C PHE A 62 -26.45 5.16 30.15
N LYS A 63 -26.13 5.48 31.41
CA LYS A 63 -26.50 4.69 32.59
C LYS A 63 -27.67 5.35 33.31
N PHE A 64 -28.82 4.71 33.32
CA PHE A 64 -30.01 5.14 34.05
C PHE A 64 -30.07 4.42 35.39
N LYS A 65 -29.89 5.13 36.50
CA LYS A 65 -29.91 4.58 37.86
C LYS A 65 -31.19 4.95 38.56
N PHE A 66 -32.02 3.97 38.89
CA PHE A 66 -33.33 4.14 39.53
C PHE A 66 -33.24 4.07 41.06
N SER A 67 -34.01 4.91 41.74
CA SER A 67 -34.14 4.96 43.21
C SER A 67 -34.80 3.73 43.85
N LYS A 68 -35.49 2.89 43.06
CA LYS A 68 -36.15 1.65 43.48
C LYS A 68 -35.97 0.57 42.41
N PRO A 69 -36.04 -0.73 42.79
CA PRO A 69 -35.82 -1.80 41.83
C PRO A 69 -36.98 -1.87 40.83
N ILE A 70 -36.64 -1.95 39.55
CA ILE A 70 -37.59 -2.08 38.43
C ILE A 70 -37.51 -3.49 37.84
N ASN A 71 -38.61 -3.97 37.26
CA ASN A 71 -38.60 -5.24 36.53
C ASN A 71 -38.10 -5.00 35.10
N LEU A 72 -36.93 -5.55 34.77
CA LEU A 72 -36.24 -5.32 33.50
C LEU A 72 -36.59 -6.36 32.42
N SER A 73 -37.37 -7.40 32.75
CA SER A 73 -37.63 -8.52 31.84
C SER A 73 -38.51 -8.17 30.62
N SER A 74 -39.02 -6.94 30.54
CA SER A 74 -39.91 -6.46 29.48
C SER A 74 -39.35 -5.28 28.67
N LEU A 75 -38.11 -4.85 28.91
CA LEU A 75 -37.49 -3.72 28.19
C LEU A 75 -36.73 -4.19 26.95
N GLY A 76 -37.07 -3.65 25.79
CA GLY A 76 -36.42 -3.90 24.50
C GLY A 76 -35.85 -2.62 23.87
N VAL A 77 -35.12 -2.78 22.76
CA VAL A 77 -34.51 -1.63 22.04
C VAL A 77 -35.59 -0.69 21.47
N GLU A 78 -36.77 -1.24 21.18
CA GLU A 78 -37.98 -0.53 20.75
C GLU A 78 -38.51 0.51 21.75
N ASP A 79 -38.11 0.41 23.02
CA ASP A 79 -38.50 1.36 24.07
C ASP A 79 -37.58 2.61 24.10
N ILE A 80 -36.50 2.60 23.31
CA ILE A 80 -35.64 3.77 23.15
C ILE A 80 -36.21 4.66 22.04
N LYS A 81 -36.57 5.88 22.42
CA LYS A 81 -36.93 6.94 21.49
C LYS A 81 -35.80 7.95 21.42
N GLN A 82 -35.17 8.06 20.25
CA GLN A 82 -34.23 9.14 19.98
C GLN A 82 -34.99 10.44 19.66
N SER A 83 -34.52 11.54 20.23
CA SER A 83 -34.79 12.89 19.74
C SER A 83 -33.46 13.61 19.46
N GLY A 84 -33.48 14.58 18.54
CA GLY A 84 -32.27 15.30 18.08
C GLY A 84 -31.98 15.11 16.59
N THR A 85 -30.82 15.60 16.13
CA THR A 85 -30.49 15.75 14.70
C THR A 85 -29.59 14.64 14.12
N ALA A 86 -28.99 13.80 14.97
CA ALA A 86 -28.11 12.72 14.51
C ALA A 86 -28.89 11.59 13.80
N THR A 87 -28.41 11.14 12.63
CA THR A 87 -29.02 10.03 11.86
C THR A 87 -28.11 8.81 11.82
N GLY A 88 -28.67 7.59 11.81
CA GLY A 88 -27.91 6.34 11.68
C GLY A 88 -27.50 5.66 12.99
N VAL A 89 -28.09 6.04 14.13
CA VAL A 89 -27.73 5.51 15.46
C VAL A 89 -28.28 4.10 15.68
N VAL A 90 -27.40 3.16 16.06
CA VAL A 90 -27.75 1.81 16.48
C VAL A 90 -27.78 1.73 18.01
N TRP A 91 -28.86 1.19 18.57
CA TRP A 91 -29.10 1.13 20.01
C TRP A 91 -28.96 -0.29 20.55
N SER A 92 -28.41 -0.42 21.76
CA SER A 92 -28.51 -1.67 22.53
C SER A 92 -28.80 -1.38 24.01
N ILE A 93 -29.51 -2.30 24.65
CA ILE A 93 -29.79 -2.26 26.09
C ILE A 93 -29.11 -3.45 26.75
N SER A 94 -28.42 -3.19 27.86
CA SER A 94 -27.95 -4.23 28.76
C SER A 94 -28.30 -3.87 30.20
N SER A 95 -28.71 -4.85 31.00
CA SER A 95 -28.88 -4.66 32.44
C SER A 95 -27.56 -4.93 33.14
N ALA A 96 -27.10 -4.00 33.99
CA ALA A 96 -26.12 -4.35 35.01
C ALA A 96 -26.77 -5.34 35.99
N SER A 97 -25.98 -6.17 36.69
CA SER A 97 -26.42 -7.25 37.60
C SER A 97 -27.31 -6.83 38.79
N THR A 98 -27.76 -5.58 38.85
CA THR A 98 -28.65 -5.03 39.88
C THR A 98 -29.92 -4.45 39.24
N LYS A 99 -31.10 -4.70 39.84
CA LYS A 99 -32.44 -4.25 39.38
C LYS A 99 -32.65 -2.72 39.34
N TYR A 100 -31.56 -1.96 39.39
CA TYR A 100 -31.55 -0.51 39.59
C TYR A 100 -30.84 0.24 38.46
N VAL A 101 -30.09 -0.42 37.57
CA VAL A 101 -29.33 0.27 36.52
C VAL A 101 -29.61 -0.33 35.14
N VAL A 102 -30.01 0.53 34.20
CA VAL A 102 -30.16 0.21 32.77
C VAL A 102 -29.05 0.90 32.00
N ILE A 103 -28.31 0.15 31.19
CA ILE A 103 -27.24 0.67 30.34
C ILE A 103 -27.75 0.68 28.90
N VAL A 104 -27.76 1.85 28.29
CA VAL A 104 -28.08 2.05 26.87
C VAL A 104 -26.81 2.45 26.14
N ARG A 105 -26.50 1.79 25.03
CA ARG A 105 -25.36 2.14 24.17
C ARG A 105 -25.85 2.62 22.82
N ALA A 106 -25.20 3.67 22.30
CA ALA A 106 -25.39 4.19 20.96
C ALA A 106 -24.11 4.00 20.13
N MET A 107 -24.23 3.44 18.92
CA MET A 107 -23.13 3.35 17.95
C MET A 107 -23.53 3.99 16.61
N SER A 108 -22.65 4.86 16.10
CA SER A 108 -22.71 5.58 14.83
C SER A 108 -23.57 6.87 14.77
N ALA A 109 -22.90 8.00 14.54
CA ALA A 109 -23.44 9.16 13.84
C ALA A 109 -22.36 9.65 12.87
N ALA A 110 -22.53 9.41 11.57
CA ALA A 110 -21.59 9.87 10.53
C ALA A 110 -21.70 11.38 10.25
N THR A 111 -22.50 12.12 11.03
CA THR A 111 -22.73 13.56 10.89
C THR A 111 -22.90 14.20 12.28
N PRO A 112 -22.35 15.41 12.53
CA PRO A 112 -22.53 16.12 13.79
C PRO A 112 -24.01 16.37 14.10
N GLY A 113 -24.45 16.04 15.32
CA GLY A 113 -25.83 16.27 15.73
C GLY A 113 -26.09 15.93 17.19
N THR A 114 -27.15 16.51 17.77
CA THR A 114 -27.54 16.25 19.16
C THR A 114 -28.18 14.87 19.26
N ILE A 115 -27.74 14.05 20.21
CA ILE A 115 -28.38 12.76 20.56
C ILE A 115 -29.05 12.91 21.92
N ILE A 116 -30.37 12.77 21.96
CA ILE A 116 -31.15 12.76 23.20
C ILE A 116 -31.90 11.42 23.25
N PRO A 117 -31.37 10.40 23.94
CA PRO A 117 -32.11 9.17 24.17
C PRO A 117 -33.19 9.43 25.21
N SER A 118 -34.44 9.08 24.90
CA SER A 118 -35.50 8.96 25.88
C SER A 118 -35.90 7.49 26.00
N LEU A 119 -35.97 6.99 27.23
CA LEU A 119 -36.42 5.63 27.49
C LEU A 119 -37.92 5.68 27.84
N ASP A 120 -38.74 5.13 26.97
CA ASP A 120 -40.20 5.07 27.14
C ASP A 120 -40.54 3.85 27.99
N LEU A 121 -40.65 4.04 29.30
CA LEU A 121 -40.99 2.98 30.26
C LEU A 121 -42.49 2.63 30.19
N LYS A 122 -42.93 2.07 29.06
CA LYS A 122 -44.25 1.46 28.96
C LYS A 122 -44.21 0.15 29.74
N ASP A 123 -45.15 -0.03 30.66
CA ASP A 123 -45.36 -1.28 31.37
C ASP A 123 -44.31 -1.68 32.45
N VAL A 124 -43.51 -0.74 32.98
CA VAL A 124 -42.81 -0.96 34.27
C VAL A 124 -43.80 -0.98 35.44
N VAL A 125 -44.19 -2.19 35.86
CA VAL A 125 -44.95 -2.40 37.10
C VAL A 125 -44.01 -2.24 38.29
N GLY A 126 -44.28 -1.27 39.17
CA GLY A 126 -43.62 -1.21 40.48
C GLY A 126 -43.85 -2.53 41.22
N SER A 127 -42.88 -2.99 42.03
CA SER A 127 -43.02 -4.24 42.80
C SER A 127 -44.21 -4.25 43.78
N ASP A 128 -44.88 -3.12 43.97
CA ASP A 128 -46.10 -2.89 44.76
C ASP A 128 -47.40 -2.76 43.93
N GLY A 129 -47.34 -2.88 42.59
CA GLY A 129 -48.51 -3.03 41.72
C GLY A 129 -49.34 -1.77 41.44
N SER A 130 -48.88 -0.57 41.79
CA SER A 130 -49.62 0.68 41.49
C SER A 130 -49.04 1.42 40.27
N TRP A 131 -49.90 1.77 39.31
CA TRP A 131 -49.55 2.49 38.07
C TRP A 131 -49.92 3.98 38.13
N ASN A 132 -49.04 4.84 37.61
CA ASN A 132 -49.44 6.10 36.99
C ASN A 132 -48.54 6.39 35.78
N ARG A 133 -49.16 6.73 34.65
CA ARG A 133 -48.52 6.86 33.33
C ARG A 133 -47.87 8.25 33.19
N PRO A 134 -46.56 8.39 32.94
CA PRO A 134 -46.00 9.70 32.63
C PRO A 134 -46.38 10.12 31.20
N SER A 135 -46.85 11.35 31.03
CA SER A 135 -47.31 11.85 29.72
C SER A 135 -46.25 12.61 28.91
N GLN A 136 -45.01 12.76 29.37
CA GLN A 136 -43.92 13.34 28.55
C GLN A 136 -42.54 12.80 28.95
N PRO A 137 -41.62 12.54 28.00
CA PRO A 137 -40.22 12.27 28.32
C PRO A 137 -39.56 13.56 28.86
N MET A 138 -38.96 13.50 30.03
CA MET A 138 -38.20 14.60 30.63
C MET A 138 -36.72 14.22 30.73
N ILE A 139 -35.92 14.68 29.77
CA ILE A 139 -34.45 14.73 29.87
C ILE A 139 -34.02 16.11 29.37
N SER A 140 -33.17 16.81 30.13
CA SER A 140 -32.49 18.02 29.64
C SER A 140 -31.44 17.64 28.58
N PRO A 141 -31.26 18.44 27.51
CA PRO A 141 -30.30 18.14 26.47
C PRO A 141 -28.87 18.05 27.04
N VAL A 142 -28.15 17.01 26.66
CA VAL A 142 -26.70 16.91 26.85
C VAL A 142 -26.07 17.45 25.56
N THR A 143 -25.42 18.60 25.65
CA THR A 143 -24.61 19.14 24.55
C THR A 143 -23.19 18.61 24.69
N PHE A 144 -22.67 18.01 23.63
CA PHE A 144 -21.27 17.65 23.53
C PHE A 144 -20.51 18.86 23.00
N ASP A 145 -19.44 19.25 23.68
CA ASP A 145 -18.55 20.31 23.25
C ASP A 145 -17.14 19.71 23.07
N PRO A 146 -16.62 19.61 21.84
CA PRO A 146 -15.24 19.20 21.62
C PRO A 146 -14.28 20.26 22.20
N ALA A 147 -13.08 19.83 22.60
CA ALA A 147 -12.05 20.78 23.03
C ALA A 147 -11.61 21.66 21.85
N PRO A 148 -11.13 22.89 22.13
CA PRO A 148 -10.57 23.76 21.10
C PRO A 148 -9.34 23.10 20.48
N ASP A 149 -9.15 23.30 19.18
CA ASP A 149 -7.98 22.82 18.43
C ASP A 149 -7.05 24.01 18.17
N ALA A 150 -5.92 24.06 18.89
CA ALA A 150 -4.92 25.12 18.76
C ALA A 150 -3.82 24.69 17.77
N ILE A 151 -3.64 25.45 16.68
CA ILE A 151 -2.69 25.11 15.62
C ILE A 151 -1.44 26.00 15.71
N ASP A 152 -0.26 25.37 15.62
CA ASP A 152 1.03 26.08 15.66
C ASP A 152 1.14 27.17 14.57
N ASP A 153 1.75 28.31 14.95
CA ASP A 153 1.93 29.48 14.09
C ASP A 153 3.41 29.72 13.73
N SER A 154 3.61 30.48 12.65
CA SER A 154 4.93 30.99 12.27
C SER A 154 4.83 32.43 11.80
N ILE A 155 5.66 33.30 12.36
CA ILE A 155 5.67 34.74 12.05
C ILE A 155 7.10 35.25 11.82
N THR A 156 7.20 36.32 11.03
CA THR A 156 8.45 37.09 10.89
C THR A 156 8.22 38.53 11.34
N VAL A 157 9.07 38.98 12.26
CA VAL A 157 9.01 40.31 12.88
C VAL A 157 10.31 41.06 12.65
N GLU A 158 10.24 42.38 12.76
CA GLU A 158 11.41 43.24 12.57
C GLU A 158 12.10 43.52 13.90
N LYS A 159 13.44 43.45 13.89
CA LYS A 159 14.29 43.83 15.00
C LYS A 159 13.88 45.21 15.50
N ASN A 160 13.81 45.36 16.83
CA ASN A 160 13.46 46.59 17.53
C ASN A 160 12.02 47.10 17.28
N ILE A 161 11.15 46.34 16.61
CA ILE A 161 9.76 46.71 16.34
C ILE A 161 8.83 45.71 17.02
N ALA A 162 7.85 46.22 17.75
CA ALA A 162 6.75 45.41 18.27
C ALA A 162 5.77 45.08 17.13
N SER A 163 5.45 43.81 16.95
CA SER A 163 4.55 43.33 15.90
C SER A 163 3.30 42.72 16.53
N THR A 164 2.12 43.10 16.02
CA THR A 164 0.82 42.60 16.47
C THR A 164 0.20 41.73 15.39
N PHE A 165 -0.29 40.55 15.76
CA PHE A 165 -0.87 39.55 14.84
C PHE A 165 -1.98 38.76 15.56
N ALA A 166 -2.94 38.27 14.79
CA ALA A 166 -3.98 37.36 15.28
C ALA A 166 -3.43 35.93 15.27
N VAL A 167 -3.57 35.22 16.38
CA VAL A 167 -3.15 33.81 16.50
C VAL A 167 -4.34 32.86 16.46
N LEU A 168 -5.57 33.38 16.46
CA LEU A 168 -6.78 32.55 16.45
C LEU A 168 -7.30 32.24 15.04
N ASP A 169 -6.65 32.74 13.98
CA ASP A 169 -7.18 32.68 12.61
C ASP A 169 -7.16 31.24 12.05
N ASN A 170 -6.23 30.41 12.53
CA ASN A 170 -6.08 28.98 12.20
C ASN A 170 -6.65 28.05 13.28
N ASP A 171 -7.07 28.57 14.43
CA ASP A 171 -7.63 27.78 15.52
C ASP A 171 -9.14 27.53 15.34
N THR A 172 -9.64 26.38 15.79
CA THR A 172 -11.06 26.02 15.62
C THR A 172 -11.74 25.53 16.89
N ASP A 173 -12.98 26.00 17.08
CA ASP A 173 -13.90 25.54 18.13
C ASP A 173 -15.35 25.90 17.71
N ASN A 174 -16.34 25.26 18.32
CA ASN A 174 -17.76 25.61 18.20
C ASN A 174 -18.19 26.80 19.07
N ASN A 175 -17.31 27.23 19.98
CA ASN A 175 -17.51 28.31 20.93
C ASN A 175 -16.56 29.49 20.63
N THR A 176 -16.76 30.61 21.33
CA THR A 176 -15.86 31.78 21.19
C THR A 176 -14.52 31.52 21.86
N LEU A 177 -13.46 31.44 21.05
CA LEU A 177 -12.08 31.29 21.51
C LEU A 177 -11.54 32.58 22.11
N ASN A 178 -10.83 32.44 23.24
CA ASN A 178 -10.08 33.51 23.88
C ASN A 178 -8.67 33.02 24.24
N ILE A 179 -7.68 33.88 24.06
CA ILE A 179 -6.30 33.59 24.48
C ILE A 179 -6.21 33.76 26.00
N SER A 180 -6.01 32.65 26.70
CA SER A 180 -6.07 32.57 28.17
C SER A 180 -4.70 32.60 28.85
N ALA A 181 -3.65 32.14 28.18
CA ALA A 181 -2.29 32.15 28.68
C ALA A 181 -1.26 32.28 27.55
N LYS A 182 -0.03 32.65 27.92
CA LYS A 182 1.14 32.72 27.03
C LYS A 182 2.44 32.49 27.79
N THR A 183 3.50 32.16 27.06
CA THR A 183 4.90 32.33 27.51
C THR A 183 5.55 33.51 26.81
N ASP A 184 6.67 34.00 27.34
CA ASP A 184 7.57 34.87 26.57
C ASP A 184 8.54 34.01 25.75
N GLY A 185 9.13 34.62 24.72
CA GLY A 185 10.24 34.02 24.01
C GLY A 185 11.55 34.22 24.78
N ALA A 186 12.58 33.45 24.43
CA ALA A 186 13.90 33.61 25.03
C ALA A 186 14.55 34.95 24.66
N ASN A 187 14.14 35.54 23.54
CA ASN A 187 14.68 36.77 22.95
C ASN A 187 13.58 37.78 22.57
N GLY A 188 12.42 37.73 23.21
CA GLY A 188 11.33 38.68 23.00
C GLY A 188 10.22 38.57 24.03
N VAL A 189 9.44 39.65 24.15
CA VAL A 189 8.35 39.80 25.12
C VAL A 189 7.01 39.76 24.40
N VAL A 190 6.10 38.95 24.93
CA VAL A 190 4.77 38.68 24.37
C VAL A 190 3.70 39.37 25.24
N VAL A 191 2.72 40.00 24.61
CA VAL A 191 1.56 40.64 25.26
C VAL A 191 0.29 40.17 24.57
N ILE A 192 -0.69 39.67 25.33
CA ILE A 192 -2.03 39.41 24.81
C ILE A 192 -2.80 40.73 24.79
N ASN A 193 -3.28 41.11 23.63
CA ASN A 193 -4.15 42.26 23.46
C ASN A 193 -5.59 41.77 23.62
N GLY A 194 -6.43 42.49 24.37
CA GLY A 194 -7.80 42.06 24.70
C GLY A 194 -8.78 42.00 23.52
N ASP A 195 -8.29 42.05 22.29
CA ASP A 195 -8.99 41.94 21.01
C ASP A 195 -8.61 40.67 20.23
N SER A 196 -8.15 39.63 20.94
CA SER A 196 -7.75 38.33 20.41
C SER A 196 -6.47 38.34 19.54
N THR A 197 -5.66 39.39 19.65
CA THR A 197 -4.33 39.47 19.03
C THR A 197 -3.21 39.35 20.05
N ILE A 198 -2.01 39.01 19.59
CA ILE A 198 -0.78 39.01 20.39
C ILE A 198 0.20 40.03 19.83
N THR A 199 0.86 40.78 20.72
CA THR A 199 2.01 41.63 20.38
C THR A 199 3.30 40.96 20.84
N TYR A 200 4.22 40.69 19.92
CA TYR A 200 5.59 40.25 20.21
C TYR A 200 6.58 41.40 20.02
N THR A 201 7.44 41.65 21.01
CA THR A 201 8.50 42.67 20.97
C THR A 201 9.86 41.99 21.13
N PRO A 202 10.70 41.92 20.08
CA PRO A 202 12.04 41.37 20.20
C PRO A 202 12.89 42.14 21.21
N VAL A 203 13.81 41.45 21.88
CA VAL A 203 14.91 42.09 22.63
C VAL A 203 15.70 42.97 21.66
N ALA A 204 16.13 44.14 22.15
CA ALA A 204 16.86 45.10 21.34
C ALA A 204 18.08 44.45 20.66
N ASP A 205 18.21 44.72 19.37
CA ASP A 205 19.26 44.23 18.48
C ASP A 205 19.33 42.71 18.24
N PHE A 206 18.37 41.94 18.76
CA PHE A 206 18.29 40.51 18.46
C PHE A 206 17.89 40.26 16.99
N ILE A 207 18.58 39.30 16.37
CA ILE A 207 18.30 38.77 15.04
C ILE A 207 18.46 37.25 15.15
N GLY A 208 17.48 36.49 14.68
CA GLY A 208 17.45 35.04 14.78
C GLY A 208 16.09 34.50 15.18
N LEU A 209 16.03 33.19 15.41
CA LEU A 209 14.81 32.50 15.82
C LEU A 209 14.54 32.68 17.30
N ASP A 210 13.27 32.93 17.62
CA ASP A 210 12.71 32.83 18.95
C ASP A 210 11.41 32.02 18.90
N SER A 211 10.91 31.56 20.03
CA SER A 211 9.61 30.88 20.08
C SER A 211 8.91 31.11 21.40
N PHE A 212 7.58 31.15 21.35
CA PHE A 212 6.73 31.23 22.53
C PHE A 212 5.48 30.37 22.33
N THR A 213 4.70 30.16 23.38
CA THR A 213 3.43 29.41 23.32
C THR A 213 2.27 30.30 23.74
N TYR A 214 1.08 30.01 23.23
CA TYR A 214 -0.18 30.57 23.70
C TYR A 214 -1.20 29.46 23.93
N THR A 215 -2.15 29.72 24.84
CA THR A 215 -3.20 28.77 25.21
C THR A 215 -4.56 29.39 24.92
N ILE A 216 -5.36 28.75 24.09
CA ILE A 216 -6.73 29.17 23.79
C ILE A 216 -7.72 28.50 24.74
N SER A 217 -8.87 29.14 24.94
CA SER A 217 -9.96 28.62 25.76
C SER A 217 -11.31 29.05 25.20
N ASP A 218 -12.20 28.08 25.11
CA ASP A 218 -13.65 28.21 24.84
C ASP A 218 -14.46 28.57 26.11
N GLY A 219 -13.81 28.56 27.28
CA GLY A 219 -14.44 28.75 28.60
C GLY A 219 -14.75 27.46 29.35
N LEU A 220 -14.53 26.28 28.74
CA LEU A 220 -14.75 24.94 29.32
C LEU A 220 -13.49 24.09 29.32
N SER A 221 -12.70 24.20 28.26
CA SER A 221 -11.45 23.49 28.00
C SER A 221 -10.39 24.42 27.39
N GLN A 222 -9.19 23.88 27.19
CA GLN A 222 -8.02 24.63 26.74
C GLN A 222 -7.11 23.77 25.89
N ASP A 223 -6.46 24.40 24.91
CA ASP A 223 -5.40 23.79 24.11
C ASP A 223 -4.26 24.80 23.87
N THR A 224 -3.06 24.32 23.57
CA THR A 224 -1.84 25.14 23.51
C THR A 224 -1.07 24.93 22.22
N ALA A 225 -0.78 26.03 21.54
CA ALA A 225 0.01 26.08 20.32
C ALA A 225 1.32 26.85 20.51
N THR A 226 2.29 26.57 19.65
CA THR A 226 3.61 27.19 19.58
C THR A 226 3.66 28.21 18.44
N VAL A 227 4.14 29.41 18.73
CA VAL A 227 4.48 30.42 17.73
C VAL A 227 5.99 30.42 17.51
N ASN A 228 6.40 30.13 16.29
CA ASN A 228 7.79 30.25 15.86
C ASN A 228 8.03 31.65 15.30
N VAL A 229 9.01 32.38 15.84
CA VAL A 229 9.29 33.78 15.48
C VAL A 229 10.65 33.90 14.81
N MET A 230 10.69 34.41 13.59
CA MET A 230 11.94 34.88 12.97
C MET A 230 12.08 36.38 13.18
N VAL A 231 13.11 36.80 13.95
CA VAL A 231 13.46 38.21 14.08
C VAL A 231 14.49 38.56 13.02
N ALA A 232 14.08 39.34 12.03
CA ALA A 232 14.93 39.82 10.95
C ALA A 232 15.36 41.27 11.19
N ASP A 233 16.39 41.75 10.48
CA ASP A 233 16.89 43.13 10.64
C ASP A 233 15.81 44.19 10.38
N ALA A 234 15.96 45.40 10.94
CA ALA A 234 15.04 46.50 10.68
C ALA A 234 15.25 47.00 9.25
N TYR A 235 14.27 46.76 8.38
CA TYR A 235 14.39 47.15 6.98
C TYR A 235 14.00 48.61 6.82
N THR A 236 14.68 49.33 5.93
CA THR A 236 14.21 50.66 5.52
C THR A 236 12.92 50.51 4.74
N TRP A 237 11.82 51.04 5.29
CA TRP A 237 10.54 51.21 4.61
C TRP A 237 10.73 52.07 3.35
N VAL A 238 10.24 51.59 2.22
CA VAL A 238 10.12 52.40 1.00
C VAL A 238 8.68 52.29 0.52
N GLY A 239 7.82 53.17 1.02
CA GLY A 239 6.42 53.20 0.63
C GLY A 239 6.24 53.64 -0.83
N ALA A 240 5.19 53.12 -1.46
CA ALA A 240 4.66 53.65 -2.70
C ALA A 240 3.70 54.80 -2.37
N GLY A 241 4.18 56.04 -2.42
CA GLY A 241 3.31 57.21 -2.43
C GLY A 241 2.85 57.47 -3.85
N SER A 242 1.56 57.21 -4.16
CA SER A 242 0.90 57.41 -5.48
C SER A 242 1.43 56.54 -6.64
N ASN A 243 0.65 56.44 -7.72
CA ASN A 243 0.95 55.69 -8.96
C ASN A 243 2.37 56.03 -9.48
N THR A 244 3.33 55.14 -9.28
CA THR A 244 4.78 55.41 -9.47
C THR A 244 5.46 54.34 -10.32
N ASN A 245 6.52 54.73 -11.04
CA ASN A 245 7.17 53.93 -12.07
C ASN A 245 8.66 53.69 -11.69
N TRP A 246 9.21 52.50 -11.98
CA TRP A 246 10.54 52.09 -11.50
C TRP A 246 11.70 52.81 -12.22
N SER A 247 11.49 53.33 -13.45
CA SER A 247 12.58 53.84 -14.32
C SER A 247 12.64 55.34 -14.60
N ASN A 248 11.63 56.14 -14.26
CA ASN A 248 11.59 57.54 -14.71
C ASN A 248 12.18 58.56 -13.71
N SER A 249 13.27 58.23 -13.01
CA SER A 249 13.99 59.18 -12.10
C SER A 249 13.06 59.95 -11.13
N GLN A 250 11.92 59.36 -10.75
CA GLN A 250 10.96 59.89 -9.77
C GLN A 250 10.47 58.76 -8.85
N ASN A 251 11.34 58.45 -7.89
CA ASN A 251 11.20 57.99 -6.49
C ASN A 251 9.98 57.22 -6.00
N TRP A 252 10.26 55.95 -5.76
CA TRP A 252 10.37 55.34 -4.43
C TRP A 252 10.36 56.31 -3.22
N CYS A 253 9.30 56.27 -2.41
CA CYS A 253 9.06 57.22 -1.32
C CYS A 253 9.50 56.62 0.04
N GLY A 254 10.73 56.94 0.48
CA GLY A 254 11.21 56.55 1.82
C GLY A 254 10.65 57.44 2.93
N SER A 255 9.61 56.97 3.62
CA SER A 255 8.95 57.50 4.84
C SER A 255 8.30 58.89 4.77
N ILE A 256 7.06 58.99 5.26
CA ILE A 256 6.45 60.27 5.66
C ILE A 256 5.41 60.09 6.76
N SER A 257 5.62 60.82 7.86
CA SER A 257 4.57 61.24 8.79
C SER A 257 3.78 62.46 8.27
N SER A 258 3.92 62.86 6.99
CA SER A 258 3.37 64.13 6.47
C SER A 258 2.91 64.19 5.01
N GLY A 259 2.72 63.08 4.30
CA GLY A 259 1.93 63.07 3.05
C GLY A 259 2.56 63.62 1.76
N GLU A 260 3.86 63.96 1.68
CA GLU A 260 4.55 64.32 0.41
C GLU A 260 5.93 63.64 0.25
N CYS A 261 6.25 63.11 -0.95
CA CYS A 261 7.52 62.44 -1.24
C CYS A 261 8.71 63.39 -1.22
N GLN A 262 9.75 63.08 -0.42
CA GLN A 262 10.84 64.03 -0.18
C GLN A 262 12.26 63.60 -0.60
N TYR A 263 12.53 62.40 -1.13
CA TYR A 263 13.90 62.05 -1.53
C TYR A 263 14.04 61.24 -2.82
N ASP A 264 14.85 61.78 -3.75
CA ASP A 264 15.45 61.09 -4.90
C ASP A 264 16.53 60.10 -4.49
N ILE A 265 16.12 58.96 -3.94
CA ILE A 265 16.97 57.77 -3.86
C ILE A 265 16.78 56.99 -5.16
N GLY A 266 17.84 56.90 -5.97
CA GLY A 266 17.86 56.13 -7.21
C GLY A 266 17.43 54.67 -7.03
N PRO A 267 17.28 53.89 -8.12
CA PRO A 267 16.70 52.56 -8.07
C PRO A 267 17.36 51.70 -6.97
N PRO A 268 16.57 51.00 -6.15
CA PRO A 268 17.08 50.15 -5.08
C PRO A 268 18.09 49.15 -5.66
N GLY A 269 19.32 49.14 -5.12
CA GLY A 269 20.32 48.12 -5.48
C GLY A 269 20.10 46.80 -4.74
N THR A 270 20.98 45.83 -5.03
CA THR A 270 21.01 44.43 -4.55
C THR A 270 20.88 44.22 -3.02
N GLY A 271 21.06 45.26 -2.21
CA GLY A 271 20.94 45.23 -0.75
C GLY A 271 19.55 45.55 -0.19
N ASN A 272 18.62 46.07 -1.01
CA ASN A 272 17.35 46.64 -0.54
C ASN A 272 16.17 45.68 -0.76
N THR A 273 15.18 45.69 0.13
CA THR A 273 13.92 44.93 -0.01
C THR A 273 12.79 45.88 -0.39
N ALA A 274 12.02 45.56 -1.44
CA ALA A 274 10.82 46.31 -1.81
C ALA A 274 9.69 45.98 -0.83
N LYS A 275 8.99 46.98 -0.29
CA LYS A 275 7.89 46.79 0.67
C LYS A 275 6.63 47.56 0.26
N PHE A 276 5.50 46.88 0.16
CA PHE A 276 4.18 47.45 -0.12
C PHE A 276 3.27 47.16 1.08
N THR A 277 3.13 48.12 2.00
CA THR A 277 2.58 47.88 3.36
C THR A 277 1.41 48.78 3.75
N GLU A 278 0.91 49.63 2.85
CA GLU A 278 -0.17 50.59 3.15
C GLU A 278 -1.38 50.39 2.21
N ILE A 279 -2.57 50.66 2.75
CA ILE A 279 -3.82 50.74 1.99
C ILE A 279 -3.73 51.94 1.05
N CYS A 280 -3.53 51.69 -0.23
CA CYS A 280 -3.54 52.73 -1.25
C CYS A 280 -4.36 52.31 -2.47
N PRO A 281 -5.66 52.68 -2.53
CA PRO A 281 -6.60 52.29 -3.58
C PRO A 281 -6.24 52.74 -5.01
N SER A 282 -5.11 53.42 -5.20
CA SER A 282 -4.64 53.98 -6.47
C SER A 282 -3.11 53.89 -6.66
N CYS A 283 -2.43 53.01 -5.92
CA CYS A 283 -0.97 52.84 -6.01
C CYS A 283 -0.60 51.67 -6.93
N ASP A 284 -0.91 51.83 -8.22
CA ASP A 284 -0.33 50.97 -9.24
C ASP A 284 1.16 51.29 -9.40
N VAL A 285 1.96 50.26 -9.64
CA VAL A 285 3.41 50.36 -9.78
C VAL A 285 3.81 49.77 -11.11
N ALA A 286 4.60 50.48 -11.90
CA ALA A 286 5.15 49.95 -13.15
C ALA A 286 6.65 49.67 -13.00
N ILE A 287 7.11 48.50 -13.45
CA ILE A 287 8.51 48.08 -13.53
C ILE A 287 8.96 48.18 -14.97
N ASP A 288 9.53 49.32 -15.35
CA ASP A 288 9.91 49.65 -16.73
C ASP A 288 11.43 49.80 -16.94
N SER A 289 12.22 49.41 -15.93
CA SER A 289 13.67 49.20 -16.03
C SER A 289 14.09 47.98 -15.22
N SER A 290 15.23 47.37 -15.60
CA SER A 290 15.77 46.19 -14.94
C SER A 290 15.89 46.40 -13.42
N VAL A 291 15.47 45.39 -12.68
CA VAL A 291 15.47 45.41 -11.21
C VAL A 291 16.44 44.36 -10.68
N ASP A 292 17.23 44.74 -9.66
CA ASP A 292 18.05 43.83 -8.88
C ASP A 292 17.99 44.23 -7.41
N ILE A 293 17.12 43.57 -6.66
CA ILE A 293 16.78 43.86 -5.26
C ILE A 293 17.05 42.65 -4.39
N LYS A 294 17.22 42.85 -3.09
CA LYS A 294 17.42 41.77 -2.14
C LYS A 294 16.17 40.91 -1.96
N GLY A 295 14.96 41.50 -1.91
CA GLY A 295 13.68 40.83 -1.61
C GLY A 295 12.45 41.67 -1.96
N VAL A 296 11.25 41.08 -1.89
CA VAL A 296 9.95 41.74 -2.09
C VAL A 296 8.98 41.33 -0.98
N ARG A 297 8.24 42.30 -0.41
CA ARG A 297 7.14 42.03 0.53
C ARG A 297 5.94 42.89 0.21
N ILE A 298 4.82 42.28 -0.16
CA ILE A 298 3.53 42.90 -0.40
C ILE A 298 2.58 42.40 0.70
N SER A 299 2.15 43.28 1.60
CA SER A 299 1.29 42.91 2.72
C SER A 299 -0.18 42.84 2.33
N SER A 300 -0.98 42.23 3.21
CA SER A 300 -2.44 42.18 3.14
C SER A 300 -3.12 43.55 3.02
N ALA A 301 -2.46 44.65 3.40
CA ALA A 301 -3.00 46.00 3.26
C ALA A 301 -2.92 46.56 1.83
N TYR A 302 -2.08 46.00 0.95
CA TYR A 302 -1.86 46.54 -0.40
C TYR A 302 -2.91 46.02 -1.38
N ASN A 303 -3.60 46.92 -2.09
CA ASN A 303 -4.67 46.59 -3.03
C ASN A 303 -4.44 47.12 -4.47
N GLY A 304 -3.22 47.54 -4.79
CA GLY A 304 -2.84 48.06 -6.11
C GLY A 304 -2.34 46.99 -7.10
N THR A 305 -2.01 47.40 -8.32
CA THR A 305 -1.43 46.53 -9.36
C THR A 305 0.04 46.86 -9.64
N ILE A 306 0.94 45.89 -9.48
CA ILE A 306 2.34 45.96 -9.91
C ILE A 306 2.44 45.37 -11.32
N THR A 307 3.00 46.08 -12.29
CA THR A 307 3.09 45.67 -13.70
C THR A 307 4.53 45.66 -14.18
N GLN A 308 5.04 44.53 -14.66
CA GLN A 308 6.33 44.41 -15.33
C GLN A 308 6.20 44.82 -16.81
N ALA A 309 7.10 45.64 -17.30
CA ALA A 309 7.16 46.00 -18.72
C ALA A 309 7.86 44.91 -19.55
N SER A 310 7.51 44.82 -20.84
CA SER A 310 8.11 43.85 -21.77
C SER A 310 9.62 44.05 -21.92
N GLY A 311 10.36 42.94 -21.96
CA GLY A 311 11.83 42.91 -22.08
C GLY A 311 12.59 43.34 -20.82
N ILE A 312 11.91 43.65 -19.71
CA ILE A 312 12.53 44.13 -18.48
C ILE A 312 12.65 43.02 -17.43
N PRO A 313 13.85 42.51 -17.12
CA PRO A 313 14.01 41.44 -16.13
C PRO A 313 13.87 41.96 -14.69
N VAL A 314 13.36 41.09 -13.82
CA VAL A 314 13.27 41.32 -12.38
C VAL A 314 14.09 40.28 -11.65
N THR A 315 15.14 40.71 -10.95
CA THR A 315 15.95 39.83 -10.10
C THR A 315 15.67 40.14 -8.64
N VAL A 316 15.32 39.09 -7.89
CA VAL A 316 15.16 39.08 -6.44
C VAL A 316 16.28 38.22 -5.85
N GLY A 317 17.07 38.82 -4.97
CA GLY A 317 18.25 38.25 -4.34
C GLY A 317 17.90 37.25 -3.24
N THR A 318 18.69 37.25 -2.17
CA THR A 318 18.61 36.22 -1.12
C THR A 318 17.45 36.39 -0.13
N ASN A 319 16.79 37.55 -0.09
CA ASN A 319 15.52 37.67 0.63
C ASN A 319 14.37 37.19 -0.26
N HIS A 320 13.26 36.88 0.37
CA HIS A 320 12.12 36.21 -0.23
C HIS A 320 11.21 37.18 -1.01
N PHE A 321 10.37 36.62 -1.86
CA PHE A 321 9.22 37.28 -2.48
C PHE A 321 7.96 36.84 -1.73
N TYR A 322 7.34 37.76 -1.01
CA TYR A 322 6.09 37.54 -0.27
C TYR A 322 4.97 38.42 -0.81
N MET A 323 3.79 37.87 -1.03
CA MET A 323 2.60 38.61 -1.45
C MET A 323 1.32 38.11 -0.80
N GLU A 324 0.75 38.91 0.10
CA GLU A 324 -0.47 38.57 0.85
C GLU A 324 -1.76 39.19 0.26
N SER A 325 -1.63 40.18 -0.64
CA SER A 325 -2.75 40.83 -1.34
C SER A 325 -2.28 41.58 -2.60
N GLY A 326 -3.20 42.26 -3.29
CA GLY A 326 -2.94 43.06 -4.49
C GLY A 326 -2.79 42.21 -5.76
N ARG A 327 -2.34 42.84 -6.85
CA ARG A 327 -2.14 42.16 -8.14
C ARG A 327 -0.73 42.38 -8.68
N PHE A 328 -0.06 41.33 -9.12
CA PHE A 328 1.17 41.40 -9.89
C PHE A 328 0.89 40.95 -11.33
N VAL A 329 1.33 41.72 -12.32
CA VAL A 329 1.18 41.44 -13.75
C VAL A 329 2.58 41.39 -14.36
N GLY A 330 3.04 40.21 -14.76
CA GLY A 330 4.38 40.03 -15.36
C GLY A 330 4.50 40.58 -16.78
N SER A 331 5.63 40.33 -17.46
CA SER A 331 5.80 40.48 -18.92
C SER A 331 6.49 39.28 -19.61
N ASP A 332 6.86 39.39 -20.89
CA ASP A 332 7.64 38.36 -21.59
C ASP A 332 9.09 38.19 -21.06
N ALA A 333 9.50 39.00 -20.10
CA ALA A 333 10.83 38.97 -19.51
C ALA A 333 10.94 38.05 -18.28
N LYS A 334 12.17 37.62 -17.99
CA LYS A 334 12.50 36.74 -16.86
C LYS A 334 12.24 37.40 -15.51
N ILE A 335 11.59 36.67 -14.60
CA ILE A 335 11.55 36.96 -13.17
C ILE A 335 12.41 35.91 -12.47
N ASP A 336 13.53 36.33 -11.88
CA ASP A 336 14.53 35.46 -11.29
C ASP A 336 14.57 35.67 -9.76
N ILE A 337 14.16 34.65 -9.01
CA ILE A 337 14.05 34.71 -7.55
C ILE A 337 15.05 33.73 -6.95
N ASN A 338 16.04 34.26 -6.23
CA ASN A 338 17.10 33.51 -5.54
C ASN A 338 16.73 33.13 -4.09
N GLY A 339 15.52 33.50 -3.63
CA GLY A 339 14.93 33.16 -2.33
C GLY A 339 13.57 32.46 -2.47
N TYR A 340 12.81 32.35 -1.38
CA TYR A 340 11.44 31.80 -1.41
C TYR A 340 10.50 32.66 -2.24
N PHE A 341 9.56 32.02 -2.93
CA PHE A 341 8.39 32.68 -3.52
C PHE A 341 7.14 32.23 -2.77
N GLU A 342 6.38 33.16 -2.24
CA GLU A 342 5.13 32.88 -1.54
C GLU A 342 4.07 33.92 -1.88
N ILE A 343 2.89 33.42 -2.25
CA ILE A 343 1.67 34.21 -2.33
C ILE A 343 0.59 33.59 -1.44
N SER A 344 -0.20 34.42 -0.78
CA SER A 344 -1.22 34.04 0.21
C SER A 344 -2.37 35.07 0.22
N GLY A 345 -3.36 34.88 1.10
CA GLY A 345 -4.50 35.78 1.23
C GLY A 345 -5.34 35.87 -0.05
N ASP A 346 -5.56 37.09 -0.54
CA ASP A 346 -6.30 37.40 -1.78
C ASP A 346 -5.38 37.90 -2.92
N ALA A 347 -4.07 37.64 -2.82
CA ALA A 347 -3.08 37.99 -3.82
C ALA A 347 -3.39 37.39 -5.20
N ILE A 348 -3.19 38.18 -6.27
CA ILE A 348 -3.31 37.72 -7.65
C ILE A 348 -1.98 37.89 -8.37
N PHE A 349 -1.34 36.79 -8.77
CA PHE A 349 -0.14 36.80 -9.59
C PHE A 349 -0.50 36.38 -11.03
N ASP A 350 -0.70 37.37 -11.90
CA ASP A 350 -0.90 37.18 -13.33
C ASP A 350 0.44 37.21 -14.04
N SER A 351 0.98 36.04 -14.22
CA SER A 351 2.25 35.83 -14.86
C SER A 351 2.08 35.55 -16.35
N THR A 352 3.10 35.96 -17.04
CA THR A 352 3.11 36.30 -18.46
C THR A 352 3.94 35.28 -19.23
N SER A 353 4.17 35.50 -20.52
CA SER A 353 4.86 34.53 -21.38
C SER A 353 6.37 34.35 -21.11
N GLY A 354 6.92 34.97 -20.07
CA GLY A 354 8.32 34.87 -19.69
C GLY A 354 8.65 33.65 -18.82
N THR A 355 9.91 33.55 -18.40
CA THR A 355 10.35 32.52 -17.43
C THR A 355 10.25 33.06 -16.01
N LEU A 356 9.49 32.40 -15.15
CA LEU A 356 9.56 32.57 -13.70
C LEU A 356 10.51 31.51 -13.17
N GLU A 357 11.71 31.92 -12.76
CA GLU A 357 12.70 31.02 -12.18
C GLU A 357 12.76 31.22 -10.67
N ALA A 358 12.22 30.29 -9.88
CA ALA A 358 12.20 30.36 -8.43
C ALA A 358 13.09 29.27 -7.81
N GLY A 359 13.94 29.65 -6.86
CA GLY A 359 14.96 28.74 -6.39
C GLY A 359 15.82 29.24 -5.24
N LEU A 360 16.15 28.35 -4.30
CA LEU A 360 17.02 28.68 -3.18
C LEU A 360 18.50 28.69 -3.60
N ASP A 361 19.18 29.80 -3.28
CA ASP A 361 20.64 29.95 -3.32
C ASP A 361 21.29 29.51 -4.65
N LYS A 362 20.87 30.10 -5.78
CA LYS A 362 21.40 29.84 -7.14
C LYS A 362 22.88 30.23 -7.38
N GLY A 363 23.72 30.25 -6.34
CA GLY A 363 25.14 30.59 -6.46
C GLY A 363 25.94 30.66 -5.14
N GLY A 364 25.42 30.13 -4.02
CA GLY A 364 26.02 30.32 -2.69
C GLY A 364 26.12 29.07 -1.81
N THR A 365 27.00 29.11 -0.81
CA THR A 365 27.06 28.10 0.26
C THR A 365 26.01 28.44 1.33
N CYS A 366 24.85 27.77 1.31
CA CYS A 366 23.81 28.02 2.29
C CYS A 366 24.20 27.57 3.71
N SER A 367 24.39 28.53 4.63
CA SER A 367 24.69 28.26 6.04
C SER A 367 23.45 28.10 6.93
N VAL A 368 22.21 28.16 6.39
CA VAL A 368 20.96 28.07 7.20
C VAL A 368 19.76 27.34 6.56
N CYS A 369 19.90 26.68 5.41
CA CYS A 369 18.77 26.01 4.71
C CYS A 369 18.32 24.70 5.38
N ALA A 370 17.60 24.79 6.50
CA ALA A 370 16.90 23.65 7.09
C ALA A 370 15.38 23.91 7.04
N SER A 371 14.65 22.99 6.39
CA SER A 371 13.20 22.73 6.51
C SER A 371 12.18 23.79 6.04
N GLN A 372 12.38 24.49 4.93
CA GLN A 372 11.40 25.52 4.49
C GLN A 372 11.03 25.46 3.00
N GLU A 373 9.78 25.83 2.69
CA GLU A 373 9.04 25.66 1.44
C GLU A 373 9.50 26.64 0.33
N GLY A 374 9.90 26.13 -0.84
CA GLY A 374 10.54 26.91 -1.92
C GLY A 374 9.60 27.82 -2.74
N PHE A 375 8.39 27.34 -3.01
CA PHE A 375 7.37 28.01 -3.80
C PHE A 375 5.99 27.71 -3.21
N VAL A 376 5.26 28.75 -2.84
CA VAL A 376 4.05 28.61 -2.01
C VAL A 376 2.91 29.46 -2.58
N VAL A 377 1.74 28.84 -2.75
CA VAL A 377 0.48 29.49 -3.15
C VAL A 377 -0.61 29.04 -2.18
N LYS A 378 -0.86 29.81 -1.12
CA LYS A 378 -1.78 29.46 -0.04
C LYS A 378 -3.09 30.26 -0.10
N ASP A 379 -4.06 29.84 0.72
CA ASP A 379 -5.33 30.51 0.94
C ASP A 379 -6.17 30.66 -0.36
N SER A 380 -6.67 31.88 -0.63
CA SER A 380 -7.43 32.23 -1.84
C SER A 380 -6.56 32.89 -2.92
N ALA A 381 -5.24 32.83 -2.78
CA ALA A 381 -4.34 33.45 -3.74
C ALA A 381 -4.46 32.80 -5.12
N VAL A 382 -4.39 33.61 -6.17
CA VAL A 382 -4.53 33.18 -7.56
C VAL A 382 -3.18 33.27 -8.25
N PHE A 383 -2.65 32.16 -8.72
CA PHE A 383 -1.43 32.10 -9.53
C PHE A 383 -1.76 31.71 -10.98
N ASN A 384 -1.63 32.66 -11.90
CA ASN A 384 -1.91 32.47 -13.32
C ASN A 384 -0.60 32.58 -14.13
N HIS A 385 0.12 31.48 -14.38
CA HIS A 385 1.30 31.46 -15.29
C HIS A 385 1.12 30.47 -16.45
N ASN A 386 0.02 30.64 -17.18
CA ASN A 386 -0.42 29.67 -18.18
C ASN A 386 0.12 29.90 -19.60
N ASN A 387 1.06 30.84 -19.80
CA ASN A 387 1.66 31.13 -21.11
C ASN A 387 3.20 31.15 -21.12
N GLY A 388 3.86 30.97 -19.96
CA GLY A 388 5.32 31.06 -19.81
C GLY A 388 5.92 29.82 -19.15
N VAL A 389 7.23 29.83 -18.91
CA VAL A 389 7.93 28.70 -18.29
C VAL A 389 8.02 28.94 -16.79
N VAL A 390 7.67 27.95 -15.96
CA VAL A 390 8.11 27.92 -14.56
C VAL A 390 9.31 27.00 -14.45
N GLU A 391 10.44 27.55 -14.03
CA GLU A 391 11.64 26.78 -13.74
C GLU A 391 11.91 26.82 -12.23
N TYR A 392 11.97 25.64 -11.63
CA TYR A 392 12.34 25.47 -10.24
C TYR A 392 13.78 24.99 -10.15
N ARG A 393 14.64 25.80 -9.54
CA ARG A 393 16.07 25.51 -9.41
C ARG A 393 16.52 25.49 -7.96
N ALA A 394 17.00 24.36 -7.42
CA ALA A 394 17.70 24.35 -6.12
C ALA A 394 19.16 23.97 -6.29
N MET A 395 20.06 24.68 -5.61
CA MET A 395 21.49 24.34 -5.56
C MET A 395 21.96 24.20 -4.12
N ALA A 396 22.04 22.96 -3.60
CA ALA A 396 22.62 22.69 -2.29
C ALA A 396 24.07 22.22 -2.38
N ARG A 397 25.04 23.13 -2.57
CA ARG A 397 26.47 22.81 -2.37
C ARG A 397 26.87 23.03 -0.92
N THR A 398 26.75 22.02 -0.06
CA THR A 398 27.55 21.99 1.17
C THR A 398 28.26 20.66 1.37
N ALA A 399 29.58 20.76 1.56
CA ALA A 399 30.39 19.69 2.10
C ALA A 399 30.11 19.60 3.61
N ASN A 400 29.63 18.44 4.08
CA ASN A 400 29.73 17.97 5.46
C ASN A 400 28.81 18.57 6.55
N SER A 401 27.54 18.88 6.28
CA SER A 401 26.53 18.90 7.37
C SER A 401 25.12 18.59 6.87
N SER A 402 24.41 17.75 7.63
CA SER A 402 23.05 17.25 7.39
C SER A 402 22.01 18.38 7.31
N LYS A 403 21.79 18.94 6.11
CA LYS A 403 20.75 19.94 5.88
C LYS A 403 19.81 19.48 4.79
N THR A 404 18.53 19.43 5.13
CA THR A 404 17.43 19.08 4.24
C THR A 404 16.96 20.34 3.52
N VAL A 405 17.13 20.39 2.21
CA VAL A 405 16.48 21.40 1.35
C VAL A 405 15.23 20.75 0.78
N SER A 406 14.07 21.01 1.38
CA SER A 406 12.78 20.53 0.87
C SER A 406 12.18 21.62 -0.02
N MET A 407 12.09 21.39 -1.33
CA MET A 407 11.37 22.30 -2.20
C MET A 407 9.89 21.92 -2.25
N LEU A 408 9.09 22.46 -1.33
CA LEU A 408 7.64 22.31 -1.41
C LEU A 408 7.08 23.26 -2.48
N VAL A 409 6.28 22.73 -3.43
CA VAL A 409 5.34 23.51 -4.24
C VAL A 409 3.99 23.39 -3.55
N HIS A 410 3.79 24.24 -2.54
CA HIS A 410 2.58 24.21 -1.75
C HIS A 410 1.48 24.90 -2.54
N SER A 411 0.36 24.23 -2.82
CA SER A 411 -0.82 24.94 -3.30
C SER A 411 -2.11 24.34 -2.78
N ASP A 412 -2.88 25.16 -2.06
CA ASP A 412 -4.20 24.78 -1.56
C ASP A 412 -5.22 24.57 -2.70
N ASN A 413 -4.94 25.11 -3.89
CA ASN A 413 -5.81 25.07 -5.07
C ASN A 413 -5.11 24.40 -6.28
N PRO A 414 -5.87 23.86 -7.26
CA PRO A 414 -5.29 23.35 -8.50
C PRO A 414 -4.50 24.43 -9.26
N LEU A 415 -3.28 24.10 -9.69
CA LEU A 415 -2.43 25.00 -10.45
C LEU A 415 -2.42 24.63 -11.93
N THR A 416 -2.44 25.63 -12.82
CA THR A 416 -2.27 25.44 -14.27
C THR A 416 -1.06 26.21 -14.77
N LEU A 417 -0.08 25.49 -15.30
CA LEU A 417 1.19 26.00 -15.82
C LEU A 417 1.28 25.71 -17.33
N ASN A 418 1.91 26.58 -18.10
CA ASN A 418 2.20 26.24 -19.50
C ASN A 418 3.30 25.18 -19.59
N GLU A 419 4.48 25.49 -19.08
CA GLU A 419 5.64 24.61 -19.11
C GLU A 419 6.28 24.57 -17.72
N LEU A 420 6.76 23.40 -17.32
CA LEU A 420 7.33 23.15 -16.00
C LEU A 420 8.70 22.49 -16.13
N ILE A 421 9.72 23.14 -15.60
CA ILE A 421 11.08 22.60 -15.49
C ILE A 421 11.43 22.46 -14.01
N VAL A 422 11.86 21.27 -13.61
CA VAL A 422 12.33 20.96 -12.26
C VAL A 422 13.80 20.53 -12.34
N ASP A 423 14.70 21.36 -11.80
CA ASP A 423 16.13 21.10 -11.73
C ASP A 423 16.65 21.26 -10.28
N LEU A 424 16.94 20.16 -9.60
CA LEU A 424 17.39 20.16 -8.21
C LEU A 424 18.92 20.02 -8.04
N GLY A 425 19.68 19.98 -9.14
CA GLY A 425 21.15 19.91 -9.17
C GLY A 425 21.82 18.60 -8.67
N GLU A 426 23.07 18.37 -9.08
CA GLU A 426 23.85 17.15 -8.75
C GLU A 426 24.05 16.99 -7.23
N TYR A 427 23.49 15.92 -6.64
CA TYR A 427 23.73 15.55 -5.24
C TYR A 427 24.33 14.15 -5.08
N THR A 428 25.38 14.04 -4.25
CA THR A 428 26.16 12.81 -4.03
C THR A 428 25.96 12.17 -2.65
N ALA A 429 25.02 12.63 -1.81
CA ALA A 429 24.86 12.08 -0.45
C ALA A 429 23.46 11.53 -0.11
N THR A 430 23.48 10.66 0.89
CA THR A 430 22.45 9.71 1.31
C THR A 430 21.41 10.34 2.25
N TYR A 431 20.52 11.26 1.83
CA TYR A 431 19.40 11.69 2.68
C TYR A 431 18.12 12.07 1.89
N ASN A 432 16.97 11.93 2.57
CA ASN A 432 15.67 11.62 1.98
C ASN A 432 14.81 12.80 1.48
N ASN A 433 14.78 13.98 2.09
CA ASN A 433 13.58 14.85 1.97
C ASN A 433 13.70 16.06 1.01
N SER A 434 14.36 15.92 -0.14
CA SER A 434 14.43 17.00 -1.14
C SER A 434 13.55 16.70 -2.34
N GLY A 435 12.33 17.23 -2.39
CA GLY A 435 11.51 17.12 -3.60
C GLY A 435 10.23 17.92 -3.60
N VAL A 436 9.64 18.01 -4.79
CA VAL A 436 8.35 18.69 -5.04
C VAL A 436 7.25 17.89 -4.37
N ARG A 437 6.55 18.53 -3.44
CA ARG A 437 5.37 18.00 -2.74
C ARG A 437 4.19 18.93 -2.99
N THR A 438 2.98 18.40 -3.18
CA THR A 438 1.73 19.17 -3.21
C THR A 438 0.91 18.91 -1.94
N THR A 439 0.34 19.96 -1.35
CA THR A 439 -0.52 19.89 -0.16
C THR A 439 -1.76 20.76 -0.38
N PRO A 440 -2.98 20.25 -0.13
CA PRO A 440 -3.29 18.89 0.30
C PRO A 440 -2.83 17.85 -0.73
N SER A 441 -2.61 16.60 -0.32
CA SER A 441 -2.12 15.51 -1.20
C SER A 441 -3.02 15.24 -2.43
N SER A 442 -4.19 15.87 -2.49
CA SER A 442 -5.15 15.89 -3.60
C SER A 442 -4.99 17.05 -4.59
N ALA A 443 -4.10 18.02 -4.34
CA ALA A 443 -3.89 19.16 -5.23
C ALA A 443 -3.22 18.69 -6.54
N VAL A 444 -3.84 19.03 -7.67
CA VAL A 444 -3.39 18.65 -9.02
C VAL A 444 -2.67 19.82 -9.68
N ILE A 445 -1.47 19.57 -10.20
CA ILE A 445 -0.74 20.51 -11.06
C ILE A 445 -0.97 20.11 -12.51
N THR A 446 -1.55 21.01 -13.31
CA THR A 446 -1.77 20.81 -14.74
C THR A 446 -0.70 21.53 -15.54
N VAL A 447 0.04 20.81 -16.38
CA VAL A 447 1.07 21.32 -17.29
C VAL A 447 0.54 21.20 -18.72
N LEU A 448 0.30 22.34 -19.38
CA LEU A 448 -0.37 22.41 -20.69
C LEU A 448 0.56 22.03 -21.87
N SER A 449 1.86 22.28 -21.72
CA SER A 449 2.94 21.95 -22.64
C SER A 449 3.86 20.92 -21.96
N ASP A 450 5.18 21.05 -22.13
CA ASP A 450 6.12 20.02 -21.73
C ASP A 450 6.45 20.10 -20.23
N MET A 451 6.74 18.94 -19.64
CA MET A 451 7.26 18.83 -18.28
C MET A 451 8.65 18.23 -18.33
N THR A 452 9.63 18.93 -17.76
CA THR A 452 11.02 18.48 -17.68
C THR A 452 11.45 18.31 -16.23
N ILE A 453 12.03 17.16 -15.93
CA ILE A 453 12.63 16.83 -14.63
C ILE A 453 14.10 16.51 -14.92
N GLU A 454 15.01 17.44 -14.67
CA GLU A 454 16.43 17.29 -15.02
C GLU A 454 17.19 16.47 -13.97
N GLU A 455 17.16 16.89 -12.70
CA GLU A 455 17.84 16.24 -11.59
C GLU A 455 16.99 16.32 -10.31
N GLY A 456 16.99 15.25 -9.48
CA GLY A 456 16.41 15.27 -8.13
C GLY A 456 15.32 14.23 -7.82
N VAL A 457 14.60 14.43 -6.71
CA VAL A 457 13.57 13.51 -6.18
C VAL A 457 12.21 14.24 -6.18
N MET A 458 11.13 13.55 -6.55
CA MET A 458 9.75 14.05 -6.45
C MET A 458 9.06 13.39 -5.25
N TRP A 459 8.46 14.18 -4.35
CA TRP A 459 7.92 13.74 -3.06
C TRP A 459 6.41 14.04 -3.00
N GLU A 460 5.56 13.18 -3.57
CA GLU A 460 4.08 13.27 -3.52
C GLU A 460 3.45 14.35 -4.42
N GLY A 461 2.37 13.98 -5.12
CA GLY A 461 1.56 14.91 -5.90
C GLY A 461 1.07 14.33 -7.22
N ILE A 462 0.00 14.91 -7.77
CA ILE A 462 -0.59 14.50 -9.04
C ILE A 462 -0.31 15.57 -10.10
N TYR A 463 0.36 15.16 -11.19
CA TYR A 463 0.72 16.02 -12.31
C TYR A 463 -0.05 15.60 -13.56
N HIS A 464 -0.86 16.49 -14.12
CA HIS A 464 -1.54 16.30 -15.40
C HIS A 464 -0.70 16.93 -16.51
N VAL A 465 -0.03 16.10 -17.33
CA VAL A 465 0.87 16.57 -18.40
C VAL A 465 0.19 16.41 -19.76
N HIS A 466 0.03 17.52 -20.47
CA HIS A 466 -0.56 17.58 -21.81
C HIS A 466 0.48 17.60 -22.95
N GLY A 467 1.73 17.96 -22.66
CA GLY A 467 2.88 17.92 -23.57
C GLY A 467 3.74 16.67 -23.43
N ASP A 468 4.99 16.79 -23.87
CA ASP A 468 6.00 15.74 -23.74
C ASP A 468 6.60 15.73 -22.32
N LEU A 469 7.07 14.56 -21.90
CA LEU A 469 7.63 14.36 -20.56
C LEU A 469 9.13 14.05 -20.67
N HIS A 470 9.97 14.89 -20.08
CA HIS A 470 11.42 14.70 -20.06
C HIS A 470 11.89 14.32 -18.65
N ILE A 471 12.52 13.15 -18.50
CA ILE A 471 13.02 12.64 -17.23
C ILE A 471 14.52 12.36 -17.35
N GLY A 472 15.30 13.26 -16.77
CA GLY A 472 16.75 13.19 -16.59
C GLY A 472 17.55 13.40 -17.87
N TYR A 473 18.51 14.32 -17.84
CA TYR A 473 19.62 14.39 -18.80
C TYR A 473 20.92 14.30 -18.00
N THR A 474 21.69 13.24 -18.24
CA THR A 474 23.07 13.03 -17.80
C THR A 474 23.29 12.91 -16.28
N ASN A 475 23.68 11.71 -15.82
CA ASN A 475 24.23 11.37 -14.50
C ASN A 475 23.25 10.83 -13.43
N SER A 476 22.49 9.78 -13.77
CA SER A 476 22.11 8.67 -12.85
C SER A 476 21.36 8.98 -11.53
N ASN A 477 20.98 10.22 -11.24
CA ASN A 477 20.56 10.64 -9.90
C ASN A 477 19.11 11.12 -9.78
N VAL A 478 18.29 11.03 -10.83
CA VAL A 478 16.83 11.13 -10.66
C VAL A 478 16.36 9.87 -9.93
N LYS A 479 16.26 9.98 -8.61
CA LYS A 479 15.73 8.93 -7.74
C LYS A 479 14.28 9.29 -7.47
N ALA A 480 13.34 8.60 -8.10
CA ALA A 480 12.01 8.50 -7.50
C ALA A 480 12.21 7.80 -6.14
N ASN A 481 11.88 8.48 -5.05
CA ASN A 481 12.02 7.97 -3.70
C ASN A 481 10.60 7.88 -3.17
N GLY A 482 9.96 6.70 -3.31
CA GLY A 482 8.83 6.20 -2.52
C GLY A 482 7.55 7.03 -2.33
N GLY A 483 7.46 8.30 -2.70
CA GLY A 483 6.28 9.15 -2.46
C GLY A 483 5.13 8.83 -3.40
N ASN A 484 3.91 9.22 -3.01
CA ASN A 484 2.66 9.12 -3.79
C ASN A 484 2.63 10.07 -5.02
N THR A 485 3.73 10.17 -5.77
CA THR A 485 3.85 10.99 -6.97
C THR A 485 3.27 10.24 -8.17
N GLN A 486 2.29 10.84 -8.83
CA GLN A 486 1.69 10.32 -10.06
C GLN A 486 1.82 11.32 -11.20
N ILE A 487 2.35 10.89 -12.34
CA ILE A 487 2.39 11.69 -13.57
C ILE A 487 1.35 11.14 -14.54
N HIS A 488 0.25 11.86 -14.72
CA HIS A 488 -0.84 11.53 -15.61
C HIS A 488 -0.61 12.17 -16.97
N MET A 489 -0.35 11.34 -17.98
CA MET A 489 -0.31 11.78 -19.38
C MET A 489 -1.75 11.93 -19.89
N VAL A 490 -2.20 13.17 -20.14
CA VAL A 490 -3.61 13.53 -20.42
C VAL A 490 -3.80 14.28 -21.75
N SER A 491 -2.91 14.06 -22.71
CA SER A 491 -2.93 14.73 -24.03
C SER A 491 -4.05 14.23 -24.96
N SER A 492 -4.48 15.04 -25.93
CA SER A 492 -5.30 14.60 -27.08
C SER A 492 -4.48 14.28 -28.34
N SER A 493 -3.18 14.61 -28.33
CA SER A 493 -2.22 14.39 -29.41
C SER A 493 -1.14 13.39 -28.99
N PRO A 494 -0.45 12.71 -29.91
CA PRO A 494 0.63 11.80 -29.55
C PRO A 494 1.74 12.52 -28.78
N ARG A 495 2.28 11.88 -27.75
CA ARG A 495 3.34 12.45 -26.88
C ARG A 495 4.50 11.50 -26.69
N GLU A 496 5.66 12.07 -26.43
CA GLU A 496 6.87 11.35 -26.14
C GLU A 496 7.24 11.42 -24.65
N ILE A 497 7.85 10.34 -24.16
CA ILE A 497 8.55 10.32 -22.87
C ILE A 497 10.04 10.14 -23.16
N HIS A 498 10.82 11.14 -22.79
CA HIS A 498 12.27 11.14 -22.89
C HIS A 498 12.85 10.64 -21.56
N PHE A 499 13.73 9.65 -21.62
CA PHE A 499 14.47 9.15 -20.47
C PHE A 499 15.97 9.32 -20.71
N GLY A 500 16.65 9.95 -19.75
CA GLY A 500 18.11 9.92 -19.67
C GLY A 500 18.63 8.56 -19.26
N ASP A 501 19.91 8.32 -19.54
CA ASP A 501 20.58 7.10 -19.13
C ASP A 501 20.58 6.95 -17.59
N GLY A 502 20.07 5.82 -17.11
CA GLY A 502 19.92 5.52 -15.68
C GLY A 502 18.76 6.23 -14.96
N ALA A 503 17.95 7.05 -15.64
CA ALA A 503 16.82 7.75 -15.04
C ALA A 503 15.72 6.78 -14.54
N LYS A 504 15.05 7.14 -13.44
CA LYS A 504 13.92 6.39 -12.86
C LYS A 504 12.73 7.31 -12.63
N ALA A 505 11.59 6.96 -13.22
CA ALA A 505 10.35 7.70 -13.06
C ALA A 505 9.55 7.25 -11.81
N PRO A 506 8.69 8.11 -11.27
CA PRO A 506 7.67 7.73 -10.30
C PRO A 506 6.55 6.90 -10.97
N GLU A 507 5.35 6.86 -10.40
CA GLU A 507 4.19 6.25 -11.06
C GLU A 507 3.78 7.06 -12.30
N ILE A 508 3.71 6.39 -13.45
CA ILE A 508 3.21 6.98 -14.71
C ILE A 508 1.80 6.45 -14.95
N VAL A 509 0.85 7.37 -15.15
CA VAL A 509 -0.54 7.05 -15.47
C VAL A 509 -0.82 7.50 -16.90
N ILE A 510 -1.18 6.55 -17.77
CA ILE A 510 -1.61 6.82 -19.13
C ILE A 510 -3.13 6.96 -19.12
N ASN A 511 -3.61 8.20 -19.19
CA ASN A 511 -5.03 8.53 -19.17
C ASN A 511 -5.33 9.53 -20.29
N THR A 512 -5.05 9.10 -21.52
CA THR A 512 -5.14 9.91 -22.73
C THR A 512 -6.01 9.21 -23.77
N THR A 513 -6.51 9.94 -24.76
CA THR A 513 -7.16 9.35 -25.95
C THR A 513 -6.17 9.06 -27.08
N SER A 514 -4.88 9.33 -26.89
CA SER A 514 -3.83 9.26 -27.90
C SER A 514 -2.72 8.28 -27.52
N THR A 515 -1.66 8.26 -28.32
CA THR A 515 -0.47 7.43 -28.12
C THR A 515 0.60 8.15 -27.31
N VAL A 516 1.13 7.50 -26.28
CA VAL A 516 2.34 7.89 -25.56
C VAL A 516 3.45 6.91 -25.90
N SER A 517 4.61 7.42 -26.31
CA SER A 517 5.75 6.60 -26.73
C SER A 517 7.05 7.02 -26.06
N PRO A 518 7.99 6.09 -25.78
CA PRO A 518 9.37 6.44 -25.53
C PRO A 518 9.90 7.22 -26.73
N ALA A 519 10.64 8.29 -26.46
CA ALA A 519 11.30 9.07 -27.50
C ALA A 519 12.29 8.22 -28.31
N ALA A 520 12.59 8.66 -29.53
CA ALA A 520 13.54 7.97 -30.40
C ALA A 520 14.91 7.79 -29.71
N GLY A 521 15.38 6.54 -29.62
CA GLY A 521 16.65 6.19 -28.95
C GLY A 521 16.51 5.73 -27.49
N VAL A 522 15.35 5.91 -26.86
CA VAL A 522 15.06 5.35 -25.53
C VAL A 522 14.78 3.86 -25.67
N THR A 523 15.78 3.05 -25.31
CA THR A 523 15.68 1.57 -25.38
C THR A 523 15.36 0.95 -24.02
N ASN A 524 15.70 1.61 -22.92
CA ASN A 524 15.38 1.13 -21.57
C ASN A 524 14.67 2.23 -20.79
N MET A 525 13.68 1.84 -20.00
CA MET A 525 12.95 2.73 -19.10
C MET A 525 12.84 2.08 -17.74
N HIS A 526 12.84 2.88 -16.67
CA HIS A 526 12.58 2.42 -15.32
C HIS A 526 11.51 3.32 -14.69
N ALA A 527 10.47 2.73 -14.12
CA ALA A 527 9.44 3.47 -13.40
C ALA A 527 9.01 2.71 -12.13
N THR A 528 8.40 3.41 -11.18
CA THR A 528 7.89 2.76 -9.95
C THR A 528 6.63 1.95 -10.25
N ALA A 529 5.71 2.54 -11.00
CA ALA A 529 4.52 1.90 -11.52
C ALA A 529 4.14 2.46 -12.89
N LEU A 530 3.40 1.66 -13.66
CA LEU A 530 2.69 2.09 -14.85
C LEU A 530 1.21 1.74 -14.67
N ILE A 531 0.33 2.72 -14.76
CA ILE A 531 -1.12 2.53 -14.85
C ILE A 531 -1.57 2.91 -16.24
N VAL A 532 -2.27 2.03 -16.95
CA VAL A 532 -2.86 2.33 -18.26
C VAL A 532 -4.37 2.29 -18.13
N LYS A 533 -4.99 3.47 -18.14
CA LYS A 533 -6.43 3.67 -18.02
C LYS A 533 -7.12 3.83 -19.36
N ASN A 534 -6.46 4.50 -20.31
CA ASN A 534 -6.98 4.73 -21.65
C ASN A 534 -5.83 5.05 -22.62
N GLY A 535 -6.12 5.02 -23.92
CA GLY A 535 -5.17 5.39 -24.97
C GLY A 535 -4.22 4.27 -25.35
N THR A 536 -3.10 4.62 -25.95
CA THR A 536 -2.07 3.66 -26.37
C THR A 536 -0.73 3.98 -25.72
N PHE A 537 -0.08 3.00 -25.09
CA PHE A 537 1.30 3.12 -24.63
C PHE A 537 2.21 2.23 -25.47
N ASN A 538 3.19 2.82 -26.15
CA ASN A 538 4.25 2.06 -26.81
C ASN A 538 5.34 1.72 -25.78
N MET A 539 5.71 0.45 -25.66
CA MET A 539 6.81 0.02 -24.80
C MET A 539 8.17 0.38 -25.43
N PRO A 540 9.23 0.56 -24.62
CA PRO A 540 10.58 0.67 -25.15
C PRO A 540 11.02 -0.65 -25.80
N THR A 541 11.91 -0.59 -26.79
CA THR A 541 12.38 -1.78 -27.54
C THR A 541 13.29 -2.70 -26.74
N GLY A 542 13.91 -2.21 -25.66
CA GLY A 542 14.74 -2.99 -24.73
C GLY A 542 13.95 -3.36 -23.47
N ASN A 543 14.47 -2.99 -22.30
CA ASN A 543 13.87 -3.36 -21.01
C ASN A 543 13.06 -2.21 -20.41
N PHE A 544 11.79 -2.48 -20.08
CA PHE A 544 11.03 -1.65 -19.15
C PHE A 544 10.98 -2.31 -17.78
N GLN A 545 11.67 -1.74 -16.79
CA GLN A 545 11.58 -2.24 -15.41
C GLN A 545 10.56 -1.42 -14.63
N LEU A 546 9.62 -2.12 -14.00
CA LEU A 546 8.62 -1.58 -13.09
C LEU A 546 8.85 -2.16 -11.71
N GLY A 547 8.70 -1.36 -10.66
CA GLY A 547 8.92 -1.83 -9.29
C GLY A 547 9.47 -0.77 -8.35
N VAL A 548 9.43 -1.05 -7.05
CA VAL A 548 9.78 -0.07 -6.01
C VAL A 548 11.20 0.45 -6.22
N SER A 549 11.33 1.75 -6.44
CA SER A 549 12.60 2.41 -6.63
C SER A 549 13.19 2.73 -5.24
N ASN A 550 14.29 2.05 -4.87
CA ASN A 550 15.14 2.35 -3.71
C ASN A 550 14.39 2.88 -2.46
N CYS A 551 13.62 2.03 -1.78
CA CYS A 551 13.24 2.28 -0.40
C CYS A 551 14.51 2.59 0.42
N ASN A 552 14.68 3.83 0.89
CA ASN A 552 15.91 4.21 1.60
C ASN A 552 15.92 3.51 2.96
N LEU A 553 16.72 2.45 3.09
CA LEU A 553 16.90 1.69 4.32
C LEU A 553 17.67 2.55 5.34
N THR A 554 17.00 3.45 6.04
CA THR A 554 17.56 3.99 7.28
C THR A 554 17.55 2.91 8.36
N SER A 555 18.56 2.88 9.22
CA SER A 555 18.75 1.89 10.30
C SER A 555 17.64 1.87 11.36
N THR A 556 16.61 2.71 11.21
CA THR A 556 15.46 2.84 12.11
C THR A 556 14.17 2.71 11.30
N HIS A 557 13.64 1.47 11.18
CA HIS A 557 12.25 1.02 11.02
C HIS A 557 11.15 1.87 10.31
N ASN A 558 11.44 2.96 9.61
CA ASN A 558 10.46 3.76 8.88
C ASN A 558 10.90 3.89 7.43
N VAL A 559 10.16 3.22 6.55
CA VAL A 559 10.39 3.23 5.11
C VAL A 559 9.10 3.75 4.47
N ASP A 560 9.13 4.98 3.97
CA ASP A 560 8.08 5.58 3.14
C ASP A 560 8.15 4.97 1.74
N CYS A 561 7.41 3.87 1.51
CA CYS A 561 7.25 3.31 0.17
C CYS A 561 5.75 3.27 -0.18
N SER A 562 5.41 3.92 -1.29
CA SER A 562 4.04 4.01 -1.80
C SER A 562 3.43 2.62 -2.03
N SER A 563 2.13 2.52 -1.79
CA SER A 563 1.36 1.27 -1.80
C SER A 563 1.14 0.68 -3.20
N ASN A 564 1.54 1.37 -4.27
CA ASN A 564 1.32 0.93 -5.66
C ASN A 564 2.66 0.84 -6.40
N SER A 565 3.18 -0.37 -6.60
CA SER A 565 4.29 -0.59 -7.54
C SER A 565 3.93 -1.69 -8.54
N GLY A 566 4.45 -1.62 -9.78
CA GLY A 566 4.19 -2.61 -10.83
C GLY A 566 3.38 -2.09 -12.03
N LEU A 567 2.56 -2.96 -12.62
CA LEU A 567 1.77 -2.64 -13.83
C LEU A 567 0.28 -2.84 -13.53
N HIS A 568 -0.52 -1.79 -13.67
CA HIS A 568 -1.97 -1.86 -13.57
C HIS A 568 -2.60 -1.48 -14.91
N TYR A 569 -3.23 -2.46 -15.55
CA TYR A 569 -3.89 -2.30 -16.84
C TYR A 569 -5.42 -2.33 -16.64
N GLU A 570 -6.06 -1.17 -16.79
CA GLU A 570 -7.52 -1.02 -16.72
C GLU A 570 -8.13 -1.10 -18.12
N ALA A 571 -7.63 -0.29 -19.07
CA ALA A 571 -8.05 -0.30 -20.47
C ALA A 571 -7.02 0.39 -21.40
N GLY A 572 -7.26 0.33 -22.72
CA GLY A 572 -6.42 0.95 -23.74
C GLY A 572 -5.68 -0.08 -24.61
N THR A 573 -4.44 0.23 -24.99
CA THR A 573 -3.57 -0.68 -25.76
C THR A 573 -2.12 -0.49 -25.33
N ILE A 574 -1.40 -1.58 -25.13
CA ILE A 574 0.05 -1.57 -24.93
C ILE A 574 0.70 -2.21 -26.17
N ASN A 575 1.51 -1.46 -26.91
CA ASN A 575 2.29 -2.02 -28.02
C ASN A 575 3.67 -2.40 -27.52
N HIS A 576 4.03 -3.68 -27.61
CA HIS A 576 5.23 -4.19 -26.92
C HIS A 576 6.56 -3.86 -27.60
N ASN A 577 6.59 -3.57 -28.90
CA ASN A 577 7.81 -3.26 -29.65
C ASN A 577 8.96 -4.27 -29.47
N ASN A 578 8.61 -5.55 -29.26
CA ASN A 578 9.52 -6.64 -28.90
C ASN A 578 10.31 -6.44 -27.58
N GLY A 579 9.94 -5.45 -26.76
CA GLY A 579 10.57 -5.16 -25.49
C GLY A 579 10.25 -6.18 -24.40
N ARG A 580 11.00 -6.12 -23.31
CA ARG A 580 10.81 -6.93 -22.10
C ARG A 580 10.31 -6.08 -20.95
N VAL A 581 9.17 -6.45 -20.39
CA VAL A 581 8.68 -5.86 -19.14
C VAL A 581 9.21 -6.70 -17.98
N THR A 582 9.86 -6.07 -17.00
CA THR A 582 10.32 -6.73 -15.77
C THR A 582 9.65 -6.09 -14.56
N ILE A 583 8.87 -6.86 -13.82
CA ILE A 583 8.29 -6.44 -12.54
C ILE A 583 9.25 -6.85 -11.41
N LYS A 584 9.69 -5.89 -10.58
CA LYS A 584 10.59 -6.09 -9.44
C LYS A 584 9.94 -5.69 -8.11
N GLY A 585 9.92 -6.58 -7.12
CA GLY A 585 9.42 -6.29 -5.77
C GLY A 585 10.46 -6.07 -4.68
N TYR A 586 10.05 -5.39 -3.60
CA TYR A 586 10.77 -5.14 -2.33
C TYR A 586 9.84 -5.36 -1.12
N LYS A 587 10.40 -5.70 0.04
CA LYS A 587 9.66 -5.92 1.31
C LYS A 587 9.56 -4.67 2.18
N TYR A 588 8.41 -4.53 2.85
CA TYR A 588 8.22 -3.76 4.09
C TYR A 588 8.27 -4.68 5.34
N PHE A 589 9.05 -4.32 6.36
CA PHE A 589 8.97 -4.93 7.69
C PHE A 589 8.01 -4.09 8.55
N ALA A 590 6.70 -4.34 8.43
CA ALA A 590 5.78 -3.92 9.49
C ALA A 590 6.01 -4.85 10.69
N GLY A 591 6.39 -4.30 11.84
CA GLY A 591 6.37 -5.08 13.07
C GLY A 591 4.97 -5.67 13.30
N ASN A 592 4.89 -6.99 13.53
CA ASN A 592 3.71 -7.69 14.06
C ASN A 592 2.38 -7.65 13.28
N ALA A 593 2.36 -7.34 11.97
CA ALA A 593 1.16 -7.54 11.17
C ALA A 593 0.90 -9.05 10.99
N SER A 594 -0.12 -9.57 11.67
CA SER A 594 -0.48 -11.00 11.71
C SER A 594 -1.25 -11.48 10.47
N TYR A 595 -1.24 -10.71 9.37
CA TYR A 595 -1.95 -11.01 8.13
C TYR A 595 -1.06 -10.71 6.89
N PRO A 596 -0.98 -11.61 5.88
CA PRO A 596 -0.22 -11.38 4.65
C PRO A 596 -0.78 -10.32 3.69
N GLY A 597 -1.72 -9.47 4.13
CA GLY A 597 -2.49 -8.57 3.25
C GLY A 597 -1.78 -7.28 2.85
N ASP A 598 -0.91 -6.71 3.70
CA ASP A 598 -0.67 -5.26 3.63
C ASP A 598 0.79 -4.79 3.47
N ALA A 599 1.76 -5.65 3.12
CA ALA A 599 3.18 -5.24 3.23
C ALA A 599 4.17 -5.67 2.10
N ALA A 600 3.70 -6.03 0.90
CA ALA A 600 4.56 -6.03 -0.28
C ALA A 600 3.70 -5.86 -1.55
N THR A 601 3.63 -4.66 -2.12
CA THR A 601 2.75 -4.37 -3.26
C THR A 601 3.56 -4.04 -4.51
N SER A 602 4.21 -5.05 -5.10
CA SER A 602 4.59 -4.99 -6.52
C SER A 602 3.66 -5.90 -7.30
N THR A 603 2.62 -5.30 -7.87
CA THR A 603 1.47 -5.99 -8.46
C THR A 603 1.46 -5.83 -9.98
N LEU A 604 1.36 -6.95 -10.69
CA LEU A 604 0.88 -6.97 -12.09
C LEU A 604 -0.61 -7.25 -12.05
N ARG A 605 -1.43 -6.23 -12.30
CA ARG A 605 -2.90 -6.25 -12.28
C ARG A 605 -3.44 -5.96 -13.67
N ALA A 606 -4.34 -6.79 -14.18
CA ALA A 606 -4.97 -6.60 -15.48
C ALA A 606 -6.48 -6.83 -15.38
N GLU A 607 -7.27 -5.76 -15.49
CA GLU A 607 -8.74 -5.82 -15.40
C GLU A 607 -9.38 -6.29 -16.72
N LEU A 608 -8.65 -6.11 -17.83
CA LEU A 608 -8.98 -6.59 -19.18
C LEU A 608 -7.86 -7.48 -19.73
N PRO A 609 -8.10 -8.28 -20.79
CA PRO A 609 -7.05 -9.07 -21.42
C PRO A 609 -5.84 -8.21 -21.82
N LEU A 610 -4.67 -8.63 -21.36
CA LEU A 610 -3.40 -7.93 -21.57
C LEU A 610 -2.43 -8.85 -22.29
N SER A 611 -1.95 -8.42 -23.46
CA SER A 611 -0.80 -9.06 -24.09
C SER A 611 0.49 -8.40 -23.59
N LEU A 612 1.59 -9.14 -23.56
CA LEU A 612 2.96 -8.67 -23.32
C LEU A 612 3.91 -9.48 -24.21
N TYR A 613 4.97 -8.89 -24.75
CA TYR A 613 5.91 -9.68 -25.58
C TYR A 613 6.83 -10.57 -24.75
N ASN A 614 7.69 -10.00 -23.91
CA ASN A 614 8.45 -10.74 -22.89
C ASN A 614 8.08 -10.24 -21.50
N LEU A 615 7.91 -11.17 -20.55
CA LEU A 615 7.59 -10.86 -19.15
C LEU A 615 8.64 -11.47 -18.21
N GLY A 616 9.24 -10.62 -17.39
CA GLY A 616 10.06 -11.00 -16.25
C GLY A 616 9.41 -10.64 -14.93
N ILE A 617 9.36 -11.57 -13.99
CA ILE A 617 8.92 -11.33 -12.61
C ILE A 617 10.07 -11.70 -11.69
N SER A 618 10.50 -10.76 -10.86
CA SER A 618 11.66 -10.90 -9.99
C SER A 618 11.48 -10.18 -8.66
N VAL A 619 12.34 -10.49 -7.69
CA VAL A 619 12.54 -9.74 -6.43
C VAL A 619 13.97 -9.18 -6.45
N ALA A 620 14.18 -8.00 -5.88
CA ALA A 620 15.50 -7.39 -5.81
C ALA A 620 16.55 -8.27 -5.09
N GLU A 621 17.78 -8.27 -5.60
CA GLU A 621 18.94 -8.94 -4.99
C GLU A 621 19.27 -8.27 -3.65
N ASN A 622 19.52 -9.06 -2.59
CA ASN A 622 19.89 -8.65 -1.20
C ASN A 622 18.85 -8.79 -0.09
N VAL A 623 17.73 -9.48 -0.30
CA VAL A 623 16.74 -9.71 0.78
C VAL A 623 16.69 -11.17 1.26
N PRO A 624 16.80 -11.43 2.59
CA PRO A 624 16.84 -12.78 3.16
C PRO A 624 15.57 -13.61 2.86
N SER A 625 15.65 -14.90 3.11
CA SER A 625 14.92 -16.00 2.46
C SER A 625 13.40 -16.14 2.71
N ARG A 626 12.61 -15.07 2.92
CA ARG A 626 11.16 -15.17 3.19
C ARG A 626 10.32 -14.03 2.56
N GLU A 627 10.56 -13.68 1.30
CA GLU A 627 10.02 -12.43 0.70
C GLU A 627 9.43 -12.64 -0.69
N LEU A 628 8.28 -12.01 -0.96
CA LEU A 628 7.37 -12.31 -2.06
C LEU A 628 7.04 -11.04 -2.89
N SER A 629 7.37 -11.03 -4.19
CA SER A 629 6.70 -10.15 -5.19
C SER A 629 5.30 -10.69 -5.46
N TYR A 630 4.26 -9.89 -5.65
CA TYR A 630 2.90 -10.41 -5.86
C TYR A 630 2.41 -10.24 -7.30
N VAL A 631 2.09 -11.32 -7.99
CA VAL A 631 1.37 -11.26 -9.27
C VAL A 631 -0.10 -11.54 -8.98
N SER A 632 -0.96 -10.53 -9.08
CA SER A 632 -2.39 -10.66 -8.83
C SER A 632 -3.17 -10.32 -10.09
N VAL A 633 -3.74 -11.33 -10.76
CA VAL A 633 -4.57 -11.09 -11.96
C VAL A 633 -6.03 -10.95 -11.52
N GLU A 634 -6.43 -9.73 -11.15
CA GLU A 634 -7.80 -9.49 -10.70
C GLU A 634 -8.80 -9.35 -11.86
N GLY A 635 -9.93 -10.06 -11.79
CA GLY A 635 -11.05 -9.90 -12.71
C GLY A 635 -11.12 -10.97 -13.82
N ALA A 636 -11.77 -10.63 -14.94
CA ALA A 636 -11.86 -11.51 -16.12
C ALA A 636 -10.65 -11.38 -17.07
N GLY A 637 -9.63 -10.60 -16.70
CA GLY A 637 -8.43 -10.38 -17.49
C GLY A 637 -7.58 -11.65 -17.59
N GLN A 638 -7.17 -12.00 -18.82
CA GLN A 638 -6.13 -13.00 -19.09
C GLN A 638 -4.84 -12.29 -19.48
N ILE A 639 -3.71 -12.75 -18.96
CA ILE A 639 -2.39 -12.25 -19.38
C ILE A 639 -1.83 -13.22 -20.43
N LEU A 640 -1.54 -12.71 -21.62
CA LEU A 640 -0.87 -13.45 -22.69
C LEU A 640 0.57 -12.93 -22.83
N VAL A 641 1.55 -13.82 -22.71
CA VAL A 641 2.96 -13.53 -23.01
C VAL A 641 3.31 -14.13 -24.37
N GLU A 642 3.48 -13.28 -25.38
CA GLU A 642 3.67 -13.69 -26.77
C GLU A 642 5.02 -14.36 -27.04
N ASN A 643 6.00 -14.15 -26.17
CA ASN A 643 7.32 -14.78 -26.22
C ASN A 643 7.71 -15.29 -24.82
N ASP A 644 8.88 -14.94 -24.29
CA ASP A 644 9.48 -15.62 -23.15
C ASP A 644 8.92 -15.12 -21.81
N LEU A 645 8.64 -16.06 -20.90
CA LEU A 645 8.25 -15.82 -19.52
C LEU A 645 9.38 -16.25 -18.58
N SER A 646 9.86 -15.33 -17.76
CA SER A 646 10.92 -15.61 -16.77
C SER A 646 10.47 -15.25 -15.35
N LEU A 647 10.67 -16.14 -14.40
CA LEU A 647 10.23 -16.06 -13.01
C LEU A 647 11.42 -16.38 -12.10
N SER A 648 11.99 -15.41 -11.40
CA SER A 648 13.10 -15.69 -10.46
C SER A 648 12.62 -15.77 -9.01
N ARG A 649 11.77 -14.84 -8.57
CA ARG A 649 11.16 -14.83 -7.24
C ARG A 649 9.79 -14.16 -7.32
N GLY A 650 8.79 -14.69 -6.62
CA GLY A 650 7.45 -14.11 -6.59
C GLY A 650 6.34 -15.07 -6.16
N THR A 651 5.17 -14.52 -5.94
CA THR A 651 3.98 -15.21 -5.48
C THR A 651 2.85 -14.90 -6.41
N PHE A 652 2.18 -15.93 -6.88
CA PHE A 652 1.03 -15.77 -7.75
C PHE A 652 -0.25 -15.86 -6.93
N HIS A 653 -1.19 -14.96 -7.17
CA HIS A 653 -2.49 -14.97 -6.53
C HIS A 653 -3.57 -14.84 -7.59
N ASN A 654 -4.51 -15.81 -7.61
CA ASN A 654 -5.72 -15.81 -8.42
C ASN A 654 -5.52 -15.28 -9.85
N GLY A 655 -4.86 -16.04 -10.72
CA GLY A 655 -4.62 -15.57 -12.09
C GLY A 655 -4.09 -16.62 -13.06
N ASN A 656 -4.42 -16.45 -14.34
CA ASN A 656 -3.96 -17.34 -15.41
C ASN A 656 -3.01 -16.57 -16.33
N ILE A 657 -1.79 -17.07 -16.49
CA ILE A 657 -0.84 -16.53 -17.45
C ILE A 657 -0.69 -17.53 -18.59
N GLN A 658 -1.14 -17.14 -19.77
CA GLN A 658 -0.85 -17.83 -21.00
C GLN A 658 0.48 -17.36 -21.55
N PHE A 659 1.29 -18.26 -22.10
CA PHE A 659 2.55 -17.87 -22.74
C PHE A 659 2.87 -18.76 -23.95
N MET A 660 3.63 -18.21 -24.89
CA MET A 660 3.95 -18.86 -26.17
C MET A 660 5.43 -19.17 -26.35
N GLY A 661 6.33 -18.43 -25.72
CA GLY A 661 7.79 -18.61 -25.77
C GLY A 661 8.31 -19.59 -24.73
N ASN A 662 9.59 -19.48 -24.38
CA ASN A 662 10.24 -20.32 -23.38
C ASN A 662 9.83 -19.91 -21.96
N LEU A 663 9.96 -20.87 -21.04
CA LEU A 663 9.69 -20.67 -19.63
C LEU A 663 11.02 -20.76 -18.85
N ASP A 664 11.43 -19.71 -18.16
CA ASP A 664 12.61 -19.72 -17.29
C ASP A 664 12.20 -19.50 -15.84
N ILE A 665 12.49 -20.44 -14.95
CA ILE A 665 12.10 -20.41 -13.55
C ILE A 665 13.35 -20.50 -12.66
N GLN A 666 13.80 -19.39 -12.09
CA GLN A 666 15.01 -19.28 -11.26
C GLN A 666 14.68 -19.23 -9.76
N CYS A 667 13.84 -20.15 -9.29
CA CYS A 667 13.34 -20.17 -7.93
C CYS A 667 14.32 -20.86 -6.97
N ALA A 668 15.22 -20.07 -6.36
CA ALA A 668 16.30 -20.58 -5.50
C ALA A 668 15.85 -21.33 -4.23
N SER A 669 14.59 -21.26 -3.77
CA SER A 669 14.08 -22.00 -2.60
C SER A 669 12.58 -22.29 -2.65
N ALA A 670 12.08 -23.17 -1.76
CA ALA A 670 10.66 -23.54 -1.67
C ALA A 670 9.74 -22.33 -1.50
N ASP A 671 10.25 -21.33 -0.79
CA ASP A 671 9.55 -20.10 -0.45
C ASP A 671 9.76 -18.99 -1.49
N SER A 672 10.69 -19.16 -2.46
CA SER A 672 11.03 -18.09 -3.40
C SER A 672 9.99 -17.93 -4.51
N CYS A 673 9.26 -19.00 -4.82
CA CYS A 673 8.15 -19.01 -5.77
C CYS A 673 6.97 -19.75 -5.15
N SER A 674 5.97 -18.99 -4.67
CA SER A 674 4.78 -19.56 -4.06
C SER A 674 3.53 -19.24 -4.90
N HIS A 675 2.44 -19.95 -4.67
CA HIS A 675 1.18 -19.68 -5.36
C HIS A 675 0.00 -19.82 -4.39
N TYR A 676 -0.98 -18.96 -4.59
CA TYR A 676 -2.22 -18.86 -3.84
C TYR A 676 -3.40 -18.92 -4.83
N GLY A 677 -4.49 -19.61 -4.46
CA GLY A 677 -5.65 -19.70 -5.33
C GLY A 677 -5.49 -20.67 -6.50
N SER A 678 -6.41 -20.60 -7.45
CA SER A 678 -6.44 -21.41 -8.68
C SER A 678 -5.49 -20.89 -9.76
N THR A 679 -4.25 -20.57 -9.41
CA THR A 679 -3.27 -19.99 -10.34
C THR A 679 -2.59 -21.08 -11.18
N TYR A 680 -2.56 -20.90 -12.51
CA TYR A 680 -1.80 -21.76 -13.42
C TYR A 680 -1.07 -20.98 -14.51
N LEU A 681 0.03 -21.57 -14.99
CA LEU A 681 0.72 -21.16 -16.21
C LEU A 681 0.26 -22.06 -17.34
N GLU A 682 -0.20 -21.49 -18.44
CA GLU A 682 -0.69 -22.24 -19.59
C GLU A 682 0.16 -21.96 -20.83
N TRP A 683 0.72 -23.03 -21.38
CA TRP A 683 1.50 -22.97 -22.60
C TRP A 683 0.59 -23.14 -23.82
N VAL A 684 0.45 -22.08 -24.62
CA VAL A 684 -0.46 -22.04 -25.80
C VAL A 684 0.29 -21.91 -27.14
N GLY A 685 1.61 -22.07 -27.13
CA GLY A 685 2.47 -21.92 -28.30
C GLY A 685 2.31 -23.03 -29.35
N THR A 686 2.84 -22.78 -30.55
CA THR A 686 2.75 -23.71 -31.71
C THR A 686 4.10 -24.26 -32.17
N THR A 687 5.19 -23.80 -31.55
CA THR A 687 6.57 -24.20 -31.88
C THR A 687 7.19 -24.89 -30.68
N ASN A 688 8.08 -25.85 -30.89
CA ASN A 688 8.77 -26.52 -29.78
C ASN A 688 9.49 -25.52 -28.89
N LYS A 689 9.41 -25.73 -27.58
CA LYS A 689 10.01 -24.82 -26.60
C LYS A 689 10.72 -25.55 -25.47
N THR A 690 11.51 -24.78 -24.74
CA THR A 690 12.24 -25.27 -23.58
C THR A 690 11.78 -24.62 -22.30
N TYR A 691 11.87 -25.36 -21.19
CA TYR A 691 11.81 -24.80 -19.85
C TYR A 691 13.18 -24.87 -19.18
N ALA A 692 13.56 -23.82 -18.46
CA ALA A 692 14.69 -23.81 -17.56
C ALA A 692 14.20 -23.73 -16.11
N PHE A 693 14.84 -24.47 -15.21
CA PHE A 693 14.54 -24.45 -13.79
C PHE A 693 15.82 -24.50 -12.97
N GLU A 694 16.02 -23.54 -12.07
CA GLU A 694 17.06 -23.59 -11.04
C GLU A 694 16.44 -24.13 -9.74
N SER A 695 17.02 -25.20 -9.20
CA SER A 695 16.45 -26.02 -8.12
C SER A 695 15.98 -25.19 -6.92
N GLY A 696 14.75 -25.42 -6.43
CA GLY A 696 14.40 -24.89 -5.11
C GLY A 696 12.93 -24.89 -4.71
N GLY A 697 11.96 -24.56 -5.58
CA GLY A 697 10.60 -24.28 -5.06
C GLY A 697 9.35 -24.58 -5.87
N GLY A 698 8.21 -24.38 -5.19
CA GLY A 698 6.87 -24.82 -5.60
C GLY A 698 6.19 -23.89 -6.60
N ALA A 699 6.68 -23.91 -7.84
CA ALA A 699 6.08 -23.16 -8.94
C ALA A 699 4.58 -23.52 -9.14
N PRO A 700 3.77 -22.61 -9.72
CA PRO A 700 2.35 -22.85 -9.97
C PRO A 700 2.09 -24.08 -10.84
N ARG A 701 0.82 -24.51 -10.91
CA ARG A 701 0.40 -25.57 -11.84
C ARG A 701 0.78 -25.19 -13.27
N LEU A 702 1.29 -26.17 -14.02
CA LEU A 702 1.60 -26.02 -15.44
C LEU A 702 0.55 -26.75 -16.29
N ILE A 703 -0.02 -26.04 -17.26
CA ILE A 703 -0.93 -26.59 -18.27
C ILE A 703 -0.24 -26.49 -19.63
N ILE A 704 -0.21 -27.59 -20.37
CA ILE A 704 0.29 -27.66 -21.74
C ILE A 704 -0.92 -27.79 -22.68
N ASN A 705 -1.27 -26.70 -23.36
CA ASN A 705 -2.45 -26.62 -24.22
C ASN A 705 -2.13 -25.96 -25.58
N PRO A 706 -1.15 -26.48 -26.33
CA PRO A 706 -0.78 -25.95 -27.62
C PRO A 706 -1.82 -26.29 -28.71
N SER A 707 -1.82 -25.53 -29.80
CA SER A 707 -2.45 -25.99 -31.05
C SER A 707 -1.43 -26.73 -31.92
N GLY A 708 -1.67 -28.03 -32.20
CA GLY A 708 -0.87 -28.83 -33.13
C GLY A 708 0.24 -29.69 -32.49
N SER A 709 1.22 -30.12 -33.30
CA SER A 709 2.33 -30.98 -32.86
C SER A 709 3.40 -30.16 -32.15
N PHE A 710 3.23 -29.97 -30.85
CA PHE A 710 4.09 -29.16 -29.98
C PHE A 710 4.79 -30.05 -28.95
N SER A 711 6.06 -29.77 -28.68
CA SER A 711 6.84 -30.45 -27.65
C SER A 711 7.54 -29.48 -26.71
N VAL A 712 7.54 -29.83 -25.43
CA VAL A 712 8.22 -29.13 -24.34
C VAL A 712 9.30 -30.02 -23.78
N SER A 713 10.53 -29.51 -23.74
CA SER A 713 11.68 -30.24 -23.20
C SER A 713 12.49 -29.39 -22.22
N PRO A 714 13.19 -30.01 -21.25
CA PRO A 714 14.10 -29.28 -20.38
C PRO A 714 15.21 -28.61 -21.20
N ALA A 715 15.63 -27.41 -20.81
CA ALA A 715 16.84 -26.78 -21.31
C ALA A 715 18.07 -27.60 -20.89
N ALA A 716 19.21 -27.44 -21.58
CA ALA A 716 20.37 -28.32 -21.46
C ALA A 716 20.94 -28.46 -20.03
N LEU A 717 20.69 -27.49 -19.14
CA LEU A 717 21.18 -27.48 -17.76
C LEU A 717 20.10 -27.81 -16.71
N THR A 718 18.88 -28.09 -17.15
CA THR A 718 17.74 -28.34 -16.25
C THR A 718 17.69 -29.81 -15.86
N THR A 719 18.12 -30.10 -14.63
CA THR A 719 18.12 -31.46 -14.09
C THR A 719 16.89 -31.77 -13.26
N ASP A 720 16.30 -30.78 -12.59
CA ASP A 720 15.16 -30.96 -11.70
C ASP A 720 14.06 -29.93 -12.03
N LEU A 721 12.80 -30.27 -11.73
CA LEU A 721 11.64 -29.40 -11.88
C LEU A 721 10.68 -29.65 -10.72
N SER A 722 10.21 -28.59 -10.05
CA SER A 722 9.24 -28.68 -8.96
C SER A 722 8.05 -27.76 -9.24
N ILE A 723 6.84 -28.31 -9.36
CA ILE A 723 5.60 -27.57 -9.73
C ILE A 723 4.40 -28.07 -8.90
N GLY A 724 3.33 -27.28 -8.84
CA GLY A 724 2.11 -27.58 -8.08
C GLY A 724 1.26 -28.71 -8.67
N GLY A 725 1.35 -28.90 -9.99
CA GLY A 725 0.61 -29.90 -10.75
C GLY A 725 0.94 -29.78 -12.23
N LEU A 726 0.61 -30.82 -13.01
CA LEU A 726 0.89 -30.85 -14.45
C LEU A 726 -0.35 -31.35 -15.20
N THR A 727 -0.76 -30.62 -16.22
CA THR A 727 -1.84 -31.01 -17.11
C THR A 727 -1.37 -30.91 -18.55
N ILE A 728 -1.46 -32.00 -19.30
CA ILE A 728 -1.10 -32.03 -20.72
C ILE A 728 -2.37 -32.29 -21.51
N LEU A 729 -2.91 -31.25 -22.14
CA LEU A 729 -4.13 -31.34 -22.96
C LEU A 729 -3.82 -31.74 -24.40
N ALA A 730 -2.66 -31.35 -24.92
CA ALA A 730 -2.18 -31.70 -26.24
C ALA A 730 -0.64 -31.62 -26.33
N GLY A 731 -0.06 -32.25 -27.35
CA GLY A 731 1.39 -32.25 -27.57
C GLY A 731 2.15 -33.19 -26.63
N SER A 732 3.44 -32.94 -26.44
CA SER A 732 4.29 -33.77 -25.58
C SER A 732 5.05 -32.96 -24.52
N PHE A 733 5.10 -33.46 -23.30
CA PHE A 733 5.96 -32.95 -22.23
C PHE A 733 7.05 -33.95 -21.89
N THR A 734 8.30 -33.50 -21.94
CA THR A 734 9.46 -34.29 -21.54
C THR A 734 9.91 -33.88 -20.15
N ALA A 735 9.90 -34.82 -19.22
CA ALA A 735 10.38 -34.64 -17.85
C ALA A 735 11.92 -34.44 -17.80
N PRO A 736 12.45 -33.80 -16.76
CA PRO A 736 13.89 -33.65 -16.60
C PRO A 736 14.56 -34.99 -16.24
N THR A 737 15.89 -35.05 -16.37
CA THR A 737 16.68 -36.27 -16.13
C THR A 737 16.90 -36.59 -14.65
N GLY A 738 16.78 -35.60 -13.77
CA GLY A 738 16.84 -35.74 -12.31
C GLY A 738 15.45 -35.95 -11.72
N LEU A 739 14.93 -34.96 -10.98
CA LEU A 739 13.68 -35.04 -10.23
C LEU A 739 12.57 -34.17 -10.85
N LEU A 740 11.44 -34.76 -11.23
CA LEU A 740 10.17 -34.06 -11.43
C LEU A 740 9.35 -34.17 -10.15
N ASN A 741 9.20 -33.10 -9.40
CA ASN A 741 8.45 -33.06 -8.15
C ASN A 741 7.11 -32.33 -8.33
N LEU A 742 6.00 -33.05 -8.23
CA LEU A 742 4.64 -32.51 -8.29
C LEU A 742 4.12 -32.37 -6.87
N ASN A 743 4.14 -31.16 -6.30
CA ASN A 743 3.67 -30.90 -4.93
C ASN A 743 2.27 -30.30 -4.94
N TYR A 744 1.27 -31.09 -4.61
CA TYR A 744 -0.08 -30.60 -4.36
C TYR A 744 -0.18 -30.12 -2.91
N LEU A 745 -0.18 -28.80 -2.73
CA LEU A 745 -0.27 -28.16 -1.43
C LEU A 745 -1.62 -27.44 -1.32
N CYS A 746 -2.49 -27.87 -0.41
CA CYS A 746 -3.82 -27.28 -0.24
C CYS A 746 -4.15 -27.10 1.24
N GLY A 747 -4.46 -25.87 1.68
CA GLY A 747 -4.67 -25.58 3.11
C GLY A 747 -5.71 -24.50 3.39
N ASN A 748 -6.64 -24.80 4.30
CA ASN A 748 -7.45 -23.78 4.97
C ASN A 748 -6.67 -23.26 6.19
N GLY A 749 -6.47 -21.94 6.26
CA GLY A 749 -6.15 -21.15 7.45
C GLY A 749 -5.14 -21.74 8.45
N SER A 750 -3.88 -21.31 8.36
CA SER A 750 -2.98 -20.98 9.50
C SER A 750 -1.50 -21.15 9.12
N GLN A 751 -0.83 -20.01 8.92
CA GLN A 751 0.54 -19.69 9.38
C GLN A 751 1.76 -20.46 8.81
N ASP A 752 1.72 -21.09 7.63
CA ASP A 752 3.00 -21.26 6.91
C ASP A 752 2.94 -21.25 5.37
N LEU A 753 1.82 -21.52 4.70
CA LEU A 753 1.76 -21.39 3.23
C LEU A 753 0.41 -20.94 2.62
N GLY A 754 -0.63 -20.62 3.41
CA GLY A 754 -1.86 -19.89 2.97
C GLY A 754 -2.59 -20.30 1.66
N MET A 755 -2.41 -21.51 1.13
CA MET A 755 -2.94 -21.92 -0.19
C MET A 755 -4.44 -22.26 -0.17
N TYR A 756 -5.31 -21.29 -0.51
CA TYR A 756 -6.75 -21.48 -0.66
C TYR A 756 -7.15 -22.01 -2.06
N GLY A 757 -8.17 -22.87 -2.15
CA GLY A 757 -8.96 -23.03 -3.39
C GLY A 757 -8.63 -24.17 -4.36
N CYS A 758 -8.16 -25.32 -3.89
CA CYS A 758 -7.91 -26.47 -4.78
C CYS A 758 -9.18 -27.20 -5.24
N ASN A 759 -9.17 -27.66 -6.49
CA ASN A 759 -10.22 -28.44 -7.12
C ASN A 759 -9.75 -29.88 -7.39
N ARG A 760 -10.68 -30.82 -7.61
CA ARG A 760 -10.35 -32.26 -7.84
C ARG A 760 -9.52 -32.54 -9.09
N SER A 761 -9.35 -31.56 -9.97
CA SER A 761 -8.69 -31.64 -11.28
C SER A 761 -7.22 -31.19 -11.27
N ASP A 762 -6.62 -30.99 -10.09
CA ASP A 762 -5.41 -30.17 -9.93
C ASP A 762 -4.13 -30.98 -9.64
N GLY A 763 -4.07 -32.26 -10.05
CA GLY A 763 -2.89 -33.14 -9.87
C GLY A 763 -2.07 -33.36 -11.14
N PHE A 764 -2.03 -34.60 -11.62
CA PHE A 764 -1.33 -35.01 -12.85
C PHE A 764 -2.34 -35.49 -13.90
N VAL A 765 -2.44 -34.78 -15.03
CA VAL A 765 -3.41 -35.09 -16.07
C VAL A 765 -2.72 -35.22 -17.43
N VAL A 766 -2.97 -36.30 -18.16
CA VAL A 766 -2.51 -36.50 -19.54
C VAL A 766 -3.72 -36.87 -20.41
N ALA A 767 -4.20 -35.90 -21.19
CA ALA A 767 -5.36 -36.07 -22.04
C ALA A 767 -5.11 -37.02 -23.22
N SER A 768 -6.19 -37.48 -23.85
CA SER A 768 -6.09 -38.35 -25.00
C SER A 768 -5.35 -37.71 -26.17
N GLY A 769 -4.36 -38.44 -26.71
CA GLY A 769 -3.48 -37.96 -27.77
C GLY A 769 -2.33 -37.06 -27.31
N ALA A 770 -2.23 -36.75 -26.01
CA ALA A 770 -1.06 -36.12 -25.43
C ALA A 770 0.00 -37.16 -25.02
N THR A 771 1.25 -36.74 -24.86
CA THR A 771 2.35 -37.64 -24.48
C THR A 771 3.15 -37.08 -23.31
N PHE A 772 3.34 -37.88 -22.28
CA PHE A 772 4.33 -37.64 -21.23
C PHE A 772 5.55 -38.52 -21.51
N ILE A 773 6.74 -37.92 -21.51
CA ILE A 773 8.01 -38.61 -21.79
C ILE A 773 8.90 -38.52 -20.55
N HIS A 774 9.29 -39.67 -20.00
CA HIS A 774 10.26 -39.75 -18.92
C HIS A 774 11.70 -39.88 -19.46
N ASN A 775 12.67 -39.21 -18.82
CA ASN A 775 14.08 -39.17 -19.26
C ASN A 775 15.03 -39.91 -18.30
N ASN A 776 14.67 -41.13 -17.89
CA ASN A 776 15.41 -41.92 -16.88
C ASN A 776 15.55 -41.24 -15.50
N GLY A 777 14.72 -40.22 -15.23
CA GLY A 777 14.67 -39.51 -13.96
C GLY A 777 13.68 -40.12 -12.97
N THR A 778 13.44 -39.38 -11.89
CA THR A 778 12.47 -39.72 -10.84
C THR A 778 11.31 -38.75 -10.90
N THR A 779 10.09 -39.27 -11.02
CA THR A 779 8.88 -38.48 -10.79
C THR A 779 8.42 -38.70 -9.36
N LYS A 780 8.18 -37.62 -8.63
CA LYS A 780 7.65 -37.65 -7.27
C LYS A 780 6.31 -36.95 -7.24
N PHE A 781 5.28 -37.65 -6.81
CA PHE A 781 3.99 -37.06 -6.46
C PHE A 781 3.98 -36.83 -4.96
N ARG A 782 3.74 -35.59 -4.54
CA ARG A 782 3.59 -35.23 -3.12
C ARG A 782 2.24 -34.58 -2.89
N SER A 783 1.50 -35.06 -1.89
CA SER A 783 0.23 -34.45 -1.44
C SER A 783 0.38 -33.93 -0.02
N HIS A 784 0.01 -32.68 0.23
CA HIS A 784 0.01 -32.03 1.54
C HIS A 784 -1.36 -31.42 1.80
N TYR A 785 -2.07 -31.86 2.85
CA TYR A 785 -3.41 -31.37 3.11
C TYR A 785 -3.72 -31.17 4.60
N ARG A 786 -4.43 -30.08 4.93
CA ARG A 786 -4.65 -29.63 6.32
C ARG A 786 -6.08 -29.76 6.88
N SER A 787 -7.07 -30.27 6.13
CA SER A 787 -8.38 -30.76 6.66
C SER A 787 -9.47 -30.82 5.57
N GLY A 788 -10.12 -31.98 5.39
CA GLY A 788 -11.19 -32.20 4.37
C GLY A 788 -11.01 -33.45 3.45
N THR A 789 -11.79 -33.55 2.37
CA THR A 789 -11.87 -34.72 1.45
C THR A 789 -11.40 -34.42 0.03
N GLN A 790 -10.27 -33.73 -0.15
CA GLN A 790 -9.67 -33.50 -1.47
C GLN A 790 -8.22 -33.95 -1.46
N GLY A 791 -7.79 -34.71 -2.47
CA GLY A 791 -6.49 -35.36 -2.55
C GLY A 791 -5.91 -35.33 -3.96
N PHE A 792 -4.62 -35.66 -4.11
CA PHE A 792 -3.90 -35.62 -5.39
C PHE A 792 -4.59 -36.54 -6.42
N TYR A 793 -5.00 -35.99 -7.56
CA TYR A 793 -5.73 -36.70 -8.61
C TYR A 793 -4.83 -37.00 -9.82
N VAL A 794 -4.83 -38.24 -10.29
CA VAL A 794 -4.10 -38.72 -11.46
C VAL A 794 -5.11 -39.19 -12.50
N ASP A 795 -5.10 -38.62 -13.70
CA ASP A 795 -6.01 -38.95 -14.80
C ASP A 795 -5.22 -38.97 -16.10
N VAL A 796 -5.03 -40.16 -16.66
CA VAL A 796 -4.21 -40.37 -17.84
C VAL A 796 -5.01 -41.15 -18.86
N ASP A 797 -4.87 -40.84 -20.14
CA ASP A 797 -5.56 -41.59 -21.20
C ASP A 797 -5.05 -43.03 -21.28
N SER A 798 -5.67 -43.93 -20.51
CA SER A 798 -5.37 -45.35 -20.32
C SER A 798 -4.06 -45.69 -19.62
N SER A 799 -2.92 -45.17 -20.05
CA SER A 799 -1.63 -45.50 -19.43
C SER A 799 -0.57 -44.43 -19.63
N VAL A 800 0.33 -44.31 -18.64
CA VAL A 800 1.52 -43.48 -18.73
C VAL A 800 2.73 -44.22 -18.16
N ASP A 801 3.90 -43.96 -18.74
CA ASP A 801 5.16 -44.59 -18.33
C ASP A 801 6.01 -43.65 -17.46
N PHE A 802 6.67 -44.23 -16.46
CA PHE A 802 7.65 -43.59 -15.58
C PHE A 802 8.89 -44.46 -15.45
N TYR A 803 10.06 -43.84 -15.33
CA TYR A 803 11.28 -44.59 -15.01
C TYR A 803 11.35 -44.95 -13.51
N ASN A 804 11.50 -43.95 -12.64
CA ASN A 804 11.26 -44.09 -11.21
C ASN A 804 10.02 -43.27 -10.81
N LEU A 805 9.16 -43.83 -9.98
CA LEU A 805 7.98 -43.16 -9.45
C LEU A 805 7.98 -43.23 -7.92
N ASN A 806 7.91 -42.07 -7.28
CA ASN A 806 7.76 -41.92 -5.85
C ASN A 806 6.38 -41.32 -5.55
N ILE A 807 5.52 -42.06 -4.85
CA ILE A 807 4.22 -41.56 -4.39
C ILE A 807 4.35 -41.26 -2.90
N ASP A 808 4.20 -40.00 -2.53
CA ASP A 808 4.38 -39.50 -1.18
C ASP A 808 3.11 -38.78 -0.72
N VAL A 809 2.36 -39.43 0.15
CA VAL A 809 1.12 -38.90 0.74
C VAL A 809 1.36 -38.54 2.21
N SER A 810 2.61 -38.20 2.57
CA SER A 810 3.01 -37.86 3.93
C SER A 810 2.80 -36.37 4.25
N ASP A 811 1.83 -36.05 5.11
CA ASP A 811 1.85 -34.94 6.09
C ASP A 811 0.54 -34.87 6.87
N VAL A 812 0.50 -35.35 8.13
CA VAL A 812 -0.71 -35.30 8.97
C VAL A 812 -0.43 -34.67 10.34
N TYR A 813 -0.87 -33.42 10.50
CA TYR A 813 -1.22 -32.89 11.82
C TYR A 813 -2.60 -33.45 12.23
N THR A 814 -2.58 -34.49 13.07
CA THR A 814 -3.56 -34.88 14.12
C THR A 814 -5.10 -34.85 13.92
N THR A 815 -5.69 -34.43 12.80
CA THR A 815 -7.16 -34.17 12.74
C THR A 815 -8.03 -35.33 12.26
N GLY A 816 -7.48 -36.53 12.01
CA GLY A 816 -8.28 -37.76 11.86
C GLY A 816 -8.99 -37.97 10.51
N THR A 817 -8.72 -37.15 9.49
CA THR A 817 -9.09 -37.44 8.08
C THR A 817 -7.84 -37.88 7.32
N ALA A 818 -7.88 -39.05 6.67
CA ALA A 818 -6.72 -39.58 5.94
C ALA A 818 -6.54 -38.90 4.58
N ASP A 819 -5.33 -38.46 4.28
CA ASP A 819 -4.94 -37.97 2.95
C ASP A 819 -4.89 -39.14 1.96
N TYR A 820 -5.37 -38.90 0.73
CA TYR A 820 -5.42 -39.93 -0.29
C TYR A 820 -5.02 -39.40 -1.67
N MET A 821 -4.37 -40.25 -2.46
CA MET A 821 -4.21 -40.09 -3.90
C MET A 821 -5.28 -40.91 -4.62
N THR A 822 -5.84 -40.36 -5.70
CA THR A 822 -6.78 -41.09 -6.57
C THR A 822 -6.22 -41.18 -7.98
N ILE A 823 -6.05 -42.40 -8.48
CA ILE A 823 -5.81 -42.70 -9.88
C ILE A 823 -7.18 -42.98 -10.51
N ALA A 824 -7.50 -42.33 -11.63
CA ALA A 824 -8.80 -42.47 -12.25
C ALA A 824 -9.06 -43.93 -12.65
N ALA A 825 -10.34 -44.32 -12.64
CA ALA A 825 -10.72 -45.70 -12.87
C ALA A 825 -10.46 -46.10 -14.33
N GLY A 826 -9.66 -47.15 -14.54
CA GLY A 826 -9.25 -47.62 -15.87
C GLY A 826 -7.82 -47.22 -16.25
N ASP A 827 -7.21 -46.33 -15.47
CA ASP A 827 -5.89 -45.79 -15.78
C ASP A 827 -4.77 -46.63 -15.17
N THR A 828 -3.64 -46.67 -15.87
CA THR A 828 -2.47 -47.48 -15.51
C THR A 828 -1.19 -46.64 -15.43
N LEU A 829 -0.47 -46.73 -14.32
CA LEU A 829 0.86 -46.14 -14.17
C LEU A 829 1.93 -47.23 -14.33
N ASN A 830 2.71 -47.20 -15.39
CA ASN A 830 3.81 -48.14 -15.61
C ASN A 830 5.11 -47.57 -15.03
N VAL A 831 5.85 -48.38 -14.28
CA VAL A 831 7.09 -47.97 -13.62
C VAL A 831 8.21 -48.94 -13.99
N GLU A 832 9.16 -48.46 -14.79
CA GLU A 832 10.19 -49.30 -15.40
C GLU A 832 11.29 -49.76 -14.43
N ASN A 833 11.63 -48.94 -13.41
CA ASN A 833 12.82 -49.17 -12.60
C ASN A 833 12.57 -49.23 -11.07
N GLN A 834 11.95 -48.22 -10.48
CA GLN A 834 11.67 -48.24 -9.04
C GLN A 834 10.36 -47.53 -8.72
N LEU A 835 9.47 -48.25 -8.06
CA LEU A 835 8.28 -47.70 -7.43
C LEU A 835 8.54 -47.56 -5.94
N THR A 836 8.44 -46.33 -5.42
CA THR A 836 8.51 -46.07 -3.98
C THR A 836 7.19 -45.48 -3.48
N LEU A 837 6.61 -46.07 -2.45
CA LEU A 837 5.38 -45.59 -1.83
C LEU A 837 5.69 -45.11 -0.40
N TYR A 838 5.27 -43.89 -0.08
CA TYR A 838 5.39 -43.28 1.24
C TYR A 838 4.02 -42.83 1.73
N ASP A 839 3.60 -43.40 2.87
CA ASP A 839 2.43 -43.04 3.67
C ASP A 839 1.07 -42.86 2.92
N GLY A 840 -0.04 -42.77 3.66
CA GLY A 840 -1.39 -42.41 3.18
C GLY A 840 -2.15 -43.50 2.40
N ILE A 841 -3.10 -43.09 1.55
CA ILE A 841 -4.02 -43.99 0.82
C ILE A 841 -3.88 -43.79 -0.68
N VAL A 842 -3.83 -44.88 -1.47
CA VAL A 842 -3.90 -44.81 -2.94
C VAL A 842 -5.16 -45.55 -3.42
N ASN A 843 -6.02 -44.85 -4.15
CA ASN A 843 -7.32 -45.33 -4.61
C ASN A 843 -7.43 -45.35 -6.13
N GLY A 844 -8.19 -46.31 -6.67
CA GLY A 844 -8.50 -46.44 -8.09
C GLY A 844 -7.31 -46.90 -8.94
N GLY A 845 -7.52 -46.98 -10.25
CA GLY A 845 -6.50 -47.35 -11.24
C GLY A 845 -5.65 -48.59 -10.95
N GLN A 846 -4.54 -48.68 -11.68
CA GLN A 846 -3.57 -49.75 -11.64
C GLN A 846 -2.14 -49.18 -11.62
N ILE A 847 -1.23 -49.83 -10.90
CA ILE A 847 0.21 -49.54 -10.95
C ILE A 847 0.97 -50.80 -11.36
N ASN A 848 1.79 -50.69 -12.39
CA ASN A 848 2.63 -51.75 -12.93
C ASN A 848 4.10 -51.50 -12.58
N ALA A 849 4.64 -52.22 -11.61
CA ALA A 849 6.04 -52.13 -11.23
C ALA A 849 6.86 -53.21 -11.96
N GLN A 850 7.73 -52.78 -12.88
CA GLN A 850 8.53 -53.67 -13.71
C GLN A 850 9.77 -54.26 -13.00
N LYS A 851 10.24 -53.54 -11.98
CA LYS A 851 11.43 -53.87 -11.19
C LYS A 851 11.14 -53.78 -9.68
N ASN A 852 11.74 -52.83 -8.96
CA ASN A 852 11.71 -52.85 -7.51
C ASN A 852 10.49 -52.10 -6.96
N LEU A 853 9.92 -52.64 -5.89
CA LEU A 853 8.89 -51.99 -5.06
C LEU A 853 9.49 -51.72 -3.68
N ASP A 854 9.44 -50.47 -3.24
CA ASP A 854 9.89 -50.05 -1.92
C ASP A 854 8.76 -49.32 -1.19
N VAL A 855 8.36 -49.80 -0.02
CA VAL A 855 7.24 -49.25 0.75
C VAL A 855 7.74 -48.75 2.10
N ARG A 856 7.74 -47.44 2.27
CA ARG A 856 8.34 -46.77 3.42
C ARG A 856 7.27 -46.07 4.26
N CYS A 857 7.39 -46.25 5.57
CA CYS A 857 6.62 -45.56 6.59
C CYS A 857 7.49 -44.44 7.16
N THR A 858 7.12 -43.18 6.96
CA THR A 858 7.91 -42.04 7.49
C THR A 858 7.41 -41.51 8.84
N GLY A 859 6.17 -41.87 9.21
CA GLY A 859 5.61 -41.72 10.56
C GLY A 859 5.11 -40.32 10.87
N GLY A 860 3.79 -40.10 10.75
CA GLY A 860 3.10 -38.98 11.40
C GLY A 860 2.87 -39.25 12.89
N ALA A 861 2.96 -38.23 13.74
CA ALA A 861 2.81 -38.37 15.18
C ALA A 861 1.42 -38.93 15.58
N GLY A 862 1.32 -40.25 15.80
CA GLY A 862 0.16 -40.91 16.40
C GLY A 862 -0.48 -42.07 15.62
N SER A 863 -0.04 -42.37 14.40
CA SER A 863 -0.50 -43.55 13.63
C SER A 863 0.52 -44.70 13.71
N THR A 864 0.04 -45.94 13.93
CA THR A 864 0.88 -47.16 13.93
C THR A 864 0.94 -47.86 12.58
N ASP A 865 0.11 -47.45 11.60
CA ASP A 865 0.06 -47.99 10.23
C ASP A 865 0.12 -46.82 9.25
N CYS A 866 1.19 -46.76 8.45
CA CYS A 866 1.38 -45.66 7.51
C CYS A 866 0.41 -45.67 6.32
N PHE A 867 -0.24 -46.80 6.02
CA PHE A 867 -1.20 -46.93 4.92
C PHE A 867 -2.55 -47.42 5.45
N TYR A 868 -3.65 -46.77 5.04
CA TYR A 868 -5.00 -47.02 5.53
C TYR A 868 -5.99 -47.32 4.41
N GLY A 869 -5.93 -48.52 3.84
CA GLY A 869 -6.83 -48.99 2.79
C GLY A 869 -6.34 -48.62 1.40
N GLY A 870 -7.28 -48.55 0.46
CA GLY A 870 -6.98 -48.30 -0.95
C GLY A 870 -7.74 -49.25 -1.87
N THR A 871 -8.09 -48.78 -3.06
CA THR A 871 -8.69 -49.61 -4.13
C THR A 871 -7.77 -49.82 -5.32
N THR A 872 -6.53 -49.32 -5.26
CA THR A 872 -5.55 -49.51 -6.33
C THR A 872 -5.07 -50.95 -6.41
N SER A 873 -4.92 -51.46 -7.63
CA SER A 873 -4.29 -52.76 -7.88
C SER A 873 -2.83 -52.57 -8.24
N ILE A 874 -1.93 -53.28 -7.57
CA ILE A 874 -0.48 -53.21 -7.83
C ILE A 874 -0.05 -54.51 -8.50
N TYR A 875 0.63 -54.41 -9.63
CA TYR A 875 1.15 -55.53 -10.40
C TYR A 875 2.67 -55.52 -10.35
N LEU A 876 3.25 -56.60 -9.85
CA LEU A 876 4.66 -56.91 -9.97
C LEU A 876 4.85 -57.68 -11.27
N ASN A 877 5.12 -56.96 -12.37
CA ASN A 877 5.18 -57.48 -13.73
C ASN A 877 6.58 -57.28 -14.32
N GLY A 878 6.99 -57.99 -15.37
CA GLY A 878 8.35 -57.86 -15.95
C GLY A 878 9.23 -59.09 -15.77
N THR A 879 10.37 -59.11 -16.46
CA THR A 879 11.09 -60.35 -16.80
C THR A 879 12.30 -60.68 -15.92
N GLY A 880 12.79 -59.72 -15.13
CA GLY A 880 13.93 -59.90 -14.22
C GLY A 880 13.53 -60.20 -12.77
N THR A 881 14.54 -60.36 -11.90
CA THR A 881 14.35 -60.40 -10.44
C THR A 881 13.87 -59.03 -9.94
N GLN A 882 12.89 -59.04 -9.05
CA GLN A 882 12.28 -57.84 -8.47
C GLN A 882 12.39 -57.87 -6.96
N ASN A 883 12.95 -56.81 -6.38
CA ASN A 883 13.02 -56.70 -4.94
C ASN A 883 11.79 -56.00 -4.37
N VAL A 884 11.24 -56.56 -3.30
CA VAL A 884 10.18 -55.94 -2.51
C VAL A 884 10.73 -55.64 -1.12
N THR A 885 10.76 -54.36 -0.77
CA THR A 885 11.20 -53.87 0.54
C THR A 885 10.04 -53.15 1.22
N GLN A 886 9.91 -53.36 2.52
CA GLN A 886 8.90 -52.75 3.38
C GLN A 886 9.51 -52.43 4.75
N THR A 887 9.31 -51.20 5.23
CA THR A 887 9.67 -50.85 6.60
C THR A 887 8.79 -51.59 7.62
N VAL A 888 9.31 -51.92 8.79
CA VAL A 888 8.67 -52.79 9.81
C VAL A 888 7.29 -52.35 10.33
N SER A 889 6.83 -51.14 10.00
CA SER A 889 5.53 -50.57 10.38
C SER A 889 4.66 -50.11 9.20
N SER A 890 4.99 -50.51 7.95
CA SER A 890 4.12 -50.26 6.79
C SER A 890 3.38 -51.52 6.36
N SER A 891 2.22 -51.32 5.72
CA SER A 891 1.54 -52.28 4.85
C SER A 891 1.67 -51.84 3.38
N ILE A 892 1.56 -52.76 2.43
CA ILE A 892 1.49 -52.38 1.01
C ILE A 892 0.07 -51.84 0.74
N PRO A 893 -0.11 -50.61 0.20
CA PRO A 893 -1.44 -50.05 -0.03
C PRO A 893 -2.20 -50.75 -1.17
N GLY A 894 -3.52 -50.54 -1.22
CA GLY A 894 -4.39 -51.02 -2.30
C GLY A 894 -5.23 -52.24 -1.97
N SER A 895 -6.03 -52.69 -2.94
CA SER A 895 -6.99 -53.80 -2.75
C SER A 895 -6.43 -55.17 -3.10
N VAL A 896 -5.50 -55.25 -4.07
CA VAL A 896 -4.91 -56.52 -4.52
C VAL A 896 -3.45 -56.30 -4.93
N LEU A 897 -2.57 -57.20 -4.48
CA LEU A 897 -1.22 -57.32 -5.01
C LEU A 897 -1.17 -58.50 -5.99
N TYR A 898 -0.88 -58.20 -7.25
CA TYR A 898 -0.73 -59.19 -8.30
C TYR A 898 0.74 -59.52 -8.54
N ILE A 899 1.08 -60.81 -8.57
CA ILE A 899 2.35 -61.29 -9.10
C ILE A 899 2.07 -61.78 -10.52
N ASP A 900 2.47 -60.96 -11.49
CA ASP A 900 2.24 -61.20 -12.92
C ASP A 900 3.57 -61.38 -13.65
N LYS A 901 4.27 -62.46 -13.30
CA LYS A 901 5.59 -62.78 -13.86
C LYS A 901 5.49 -63.98 -14.79
N SER A 902 5.75 -63.74 -16.08
CA SER A 902 5.98 -64.79 -17.09
C SER A 902 7.38 -65.41 -16.99
N ALA A 903 8.35 -64.67 -16.42
CA ALA A 903 9.71 -65.07 -16.12
C ALA A 903 10.30 -64.23 -14.96
N GLY A 904 11.26 -64.77 -14.23
CA GLY A 904 11.92 -64.10 -13.10
C GLY A 904 11.26 -64.35 -11.73
N THR A 905 11.88 -63.84 -10.67
CA THR A 905 11.46 -64.02 -9.26
C THR A 905 11.08 -62.68 -8.61
N VAL A 906 10.13 -62.69 -7.68
CA VAL A 906 9.96 -61.62 -6.69
C VAL A 906 10.73 -62.03 -5.45
N GLU A 907 11.63 -61.18 -4.95
CA GLU A 907 12.48 -61.43 -3.80
C GLU A 907 12.14 -60.45 -2.68
N ALA A 908 11.71 -60.99 -1.54
CA ALA A 908 11.52 -60.19 -0.34
C ALA A 908 12.88 -59.77 0.23
N GLN A 909 13.02 -58.50 0.56
CA GLN A 909 14.18 -57.93 1.25
C GLN A 909 13.86 -57.54 2.71
N SER A 910 12.61 -57.75 3.12
CA SER A 910 12.08 -57.51 4.45
C SER A 910 10.82 -58.37 4.67
N ASN A 911 10.23 -58.29 5.87
CA ASN A 911 8.86 -58.78 6.08
C ASN A 911 7.90 -58.08 5.11
N ILE A 912 6.93 -58.82 4.58
CA ILE A 912 5.89 -58.30 3.68
C ILE A 912 4.54 -58.45 4.38
N THR A 913 3.86 -57.33 4.56
CA THR A 913 2.55 -57.23 5.20
C THR A 913 1.56 -56.57 4.24
N LEU A 914 0.47 -57.28 3.96
CA LEU A 914 -0.68 -56.82 3.19
C LEU A 914 -1.83 -56.51 4.17
N GLN A 915 -1.95 -55.25 4.63
CA GLN A 915 -2.92 -54.85 5.67
C GLN A 915 -3.64 -53.51 5.40
N THR A 916 -4.95 -53.63 5.12
CA THR A 916 -6.12 -52.99 5.78
C THR A 916 -7.37 -53.42 4.98
N GLY A 917 -8.29 -54.20 5.59
CA GLY A 917 -9.38 -54.87 4.86
C GLY A 917 -8.99 -56.22 4.23
N THR A 918 -9.82 -56.82 3.37
CA THR A 918 -9.54 -58.09 2.67
C THR A 918 -8.61 -57.87 1.47
N GLN A 919 -7.33 -57.56 1.71
CA GLN A 919 -6.34 -57.39 0.64
C GLN A 919 -5.84 -58.77 0.17
N ASP A 920 -6.06 -59.08 -1.11
CA ASP A 920 -5.68 -60.37 -1.70
C ASP A 920 -4.26 -60.33 -2.27
N LEU A 921 -3.56 -61.47 -2.20
CA LEU A 921 -2.34 -61.76 -2.99
C LEU A 921 -2.72 -62.72 -4.11
N THR A 922 -2.55 -62.33 -5.36
CA THR A 922 -2.96 -63.13 -6.52
C THR A 922 -1.81 -63.35 -7.49
N PHE A 923 -1.58 -64.60 -7.88
CA PHE A 923 -0.66 -64.95 -8.98
C PHE A 923 -1.47 -65.02 -10.27
N LEU A 924 -1.08 -64.26 -11.30
CA LEU A 924 -1.71 -64.32 -12.63
C LEU A 924 -1.01 -65.31 -13.57
N GLN A 925 0.22 -65.67 -13.26
CA GLN A 925 1.08 -66.57 -14.03
C GLN A 925 1.92 -67.45 -13.09
N ASN A 926 2.76 -68.33 -13.64
CA ASN A 926 3.65 -69.25 -12.90
C ASN A 926 4.87 -68.54 -12.27
N GLY A 927 4.62 -67.39 -11.62
CA GLY A 927 5.63 -66.61 -10.92
C GLY A 927 6.09 -67.25 -9.61
N THR A 928 7.29 -66.89 -9.17
CA THR A 928 7.84 -67.29 -7.87
C THR A 928 7.97 -66.07 -6.97
N LEU A 929 7.44 -66.16 -5.75
CA LEU A 929 7.72 -65.26 -4.63
C LEU A 929 8.70 -65.95 -3.68
N ASN A 930 9.93 -65.44 -3.58
CA ASN A 930 10.95 -65.92 -2.66
C ASN A 930 11.02 -64.99 -1.44
N LEU A 931 10.71 -65.51 -0.26
CA LEU A 931 10.65 -64.75 0.97
C LEU A 931 12.01 -64.54 1.63
N ASN A 932 13.07 -65.23 1.19
CA ASN A 932 14.43 -65.06 1.72
C ASN A 932 14.50 -65.11 3.27
N ALA A 933 13.74 -66.01 3.90
CA ALA A 933 13.60 -66.13 5.35
C ALA A 933 12.89 -64.97 6.07
N TYR A 934 12.21 -64.08 5.34
CA TYR A 934 11.30 -63.09 5.89
C TYR A 934 9.87 -63.63 6.01
N SER A 935 9.04 -62.93 6.81
CA SER A 935 7.64 -63.30 6.99
C SER A 935 6.73 -62.66 5.94
N LEU A 936 5.71 -63.40 5.51
CA LEU A 936 4.60 -62.92 4.69
C LEU A 936 3.32 -62.95 5.52
N SER A 937 2.67 -61.80 5.66
CA SER A 937 1.37 -61.65 6.33
C SER A 937 0.33 -61.14 5.34
N VAL A 938 -0.72 -61.93 5.08
CA VAL A 938 -1.82 -61.59 4.16
C VAL A 938 -3.14 -61.59 4.93
N SER A 939 -3.86 -60.47 4.87
CA SER A 939 -5.15 -60.32 5.56
C SER A 939 -6.35 -60.84 4.76
N GLY A 940 -6.26 -60.90 3.42
CA GLY A 940 -7.23 -61.51 2.53
C GLY A 940 -6.87 -62.94 2.11
N SER A 941 -7.16 -63.28 0.86
CA SER A 941 -6.92 -64.60 0.27
C SER A 941 -5.57 -64.64 -0.48
N ILE A 942 -4.97 -65.83 -0.53
CA ILE A 942 -3.84 -66.13 -1.42
C ILE A 942 -4.37 -66.96 -2.59
N ASN A 943 -4.43 -66.36 -3.77
CA ASN A 943 -4.94 -66.98 -5.00
C ASN A 943 -3.78 -67.39 -5.90
N GLN A 944 -3.49 -68.69 -5.98
CA GLN A 944 -2.38 -69.25 -6.77
C GLN A 944 -2.87 -69.87 -8.08
N THR A 945 -2.13 -69.63 -9.18
CA THR A 945 -2.29 -70.37 -10.43
C THR A 945 -1.46 -71.67 -10.43
N PRO A 946 -1.89 -72.73 -11.14
CA PRO A 946 -1.14 -73.98 -11.18
C PRO A 946 0.31 -73.81 -11.67
N GLY A 947 1.28 -73.89 -10.75
CA GLY A 947 2.71 -73.70 -11.03
C GLY A 947 3.34 -72.44 -10.42
N SER A 948 2.57 -71.59 -9.75
CA SER A 948 3.14 -70.52 -8.91
C SER A 948 3.79 -71.10 -7.64
N ILE A 949 4.87 -70.47 -7.18
CA ILE A 949 5.64 -70.93 -6.01
C ILE A 949 5.78 -69.79 -5.01
N ILE A 950 5.48 -70.06 -3.73
CA ILE A 950 5.94 -69.23 -2.61
C ILE A 950 7.05 -70.00 -1.92
N ASN A 951 8.30 -69.55 -2.09
CA ASN A 951 9.47 -70.14 -1.47
C ASN A 951 9.77 -69.41 -0.15
N PRO A 952 9.68 -70.08 1.01
CA PRO A 952 9.92 -69.47 2.31
C PRO A 952 11.38 -69.03 2.54
#